data_AF-A0A9P0GLX6-F1
#
_entry.id   AF-A0A9P0GLX6-F1
#
_cell.length_a   1.000
_cell.length_b   1.000
_cell.length_c   1.000
_cell.angle_alpha   90.00
_cell.angle_beta   90.00
_cell.angle_gamma   90.00
#
_symmetry.space_group_name_H-M   'P 1'
#
loop_
_entity.id
_entity.type
_entity.pdbx_description
1 polymer ?
#
loop_
_entity_poly.entity_id
_entity_poly.type
_entity_poly.pdbx_seq_one_letter_code
_entity_poly.pdbx_strand_id
1 'polypeptide(L)'
;MRAHKITLQAIWQILAPQIVSFFEEHGVDSAEFMRISEEPLQLKYFLQSENNLQLLSEFLEEKSKESPNFEFWWSYMDMILTLLMFTRGIRDGKWMTYRAALTKMLPFIARYDHGNYFRSLTAYICDMNQLPAEVEEEFLNGDFAVLRSPQKFSQVDPDHAQEWVVGISKGAGGLVGITQDASTVQRWALSFHWRGEITQKTYAMYGQGLSKTGWEEKLGRRKRDNSDENALLKVMQSFHLMDPTAPSSSVCNVATKDRATKEIQTSLLEAKKRGSDLVINFVNQRLIVQESSEKPVESFYAKIPKNSALTLSDLFKVKDTKDRKKVVEADRDVLRRLIVAFEAGRQIDLPSILKHELLSVPLSIAEMDGTLRSSEKASMIKLVAEGVECPNSINIDRNTSQLIIDGQALVNSIGKPATATTFGDLAAIFIDRVVHLGRPYARVDILFDRYRPKSIKSGTRCRRTRGAAPVRRDITSTAIPLPKNWKNFLALGENKADLARFLSQEVLQHVFNDIEVVVSGGLIHEEDVRSTNPESDVSSLAATHEEADTRVVLHAVHSDADNIVIMARDTDICLLLIHHFDKMTSSKVWMMSGTAKERKYLPIHEICNILPNVQKKNILAFHAVTGCDSTSHLATITKKAAWKNFNGTACQLLDNLGHSPLTPSSKANAEKFLVQLYKVNKDVSSGDEARYQLFGVVKKPEALPPTSDALRLHLLRCHYQVNVWENAHHARPEVMDPESYGWRLHQDEYIPILMTLEPVPKACTDILTCNCLSHCLTTMCTCKKNGLTCTKLCHRSHQCLNSSNG
;
A
#
# COMPACT_ATOMS: atom_id res chain seq x y z
N MET A 1 -16.93 -25.50 13.93
CA MET A 1 -17.99 -26.01 13.02
C MET A 1 -19.26 -25.16 13.03
N ARG A 2 -19.97 -24.97 14.16
CA ARG A 2 -21.24 -24.20 14.22
C ARG A 2 -21.18 -22.83 13.54
N ALA A 3 -20.17 -22.01 13.87
CA ALA A 3 -20.03 -20.68 13.28
C ALA A 3 -19.99 -20.73 11.75
N HIS A 4 -19.14 -21.60 11.17
CA HIS A 4 -19.05 -21.78 9.72
C HIS A 4 -20.36 -22.24 9.08
N LYS A 5 -21.11 -23.13 9.73
CA LYS A 5 -22.44 -23.56 9.26
C LYS A 5 -23.40 -22.38 9.19
N ILE A 6 -23.50 -21.60 10.26
CA ILE A 6 -24.40 -20.43 10.31
C ILE A 6 -23.97 -19.38 9.27
N THR A 7 -22.66 -19.14 9.12
CA THR A 7 -22.12 -18.26 8.07
C THR A 7 -22.50 -18.76 6.68
N LEU A 8 -22.37 -20.06 6.40
CA LEU A 8 -22.76 -20.65 5.12
C LEU A 8 -24.26 -20.46 4.85
N GLN A 9 -25.12 -20.66 5.84
CA GLN A 9 -26.57 -20.44 5.71
C GLN A 9 -26.91 -18.97 5.40
N ALA A 10 -26.30 -18.03 6.11
CA ALA A 10 -26.48 -16.60 5.86
C ALA A 10 -26.03 -16.19 4.44
N ILE A 11 -24.93 -16.75 3.93
CA ILE A 11 -24.47 -16.48 2.55
C ILE A 11 -25.46 -17.09 1.53
N TRP A 12 -25.98 -18.29 1.79
CA TRP A 12 -27.01 -18.88 0.93
C TRP A 12 -28.28 -18.03 0.85
N GLN A 13 -28.70 -17.36 1.92
CA GLN A 13 -29.84 -16.44 1.87
C GLN A 13 -29.58 -15.21 0.98
N ILE A 14 -28.31 -14.81 0.81
CA ILE A 14 -27.93 -13.71 -0.10
C ILE A 14 -27.89 -14.19 -1.56
N LEU A 15 -27.42 -15.41 -1.78
CA LEU A 15 -27.24 -15.98 -3.12
C LEU A 15 -28.50 -16.58 -3.72
N ALA A 16 -29.39 -17.17 -2.90
CA ALA A 16 -30.57 -17.88 -3.39
C ALA A 16 -31.44 -17.00 -4.31
N PRO A 17 -31.75 -15.73 -3.97
CA PRO A 17 -32.49 -14.87 -4.89
C PRO A 17 -31.79 -14.62 -6.23
N GLN A 18 -30.45 -14.52 -6.23
CA GLN A 18 -29.67 -14.30 -7.45
C GLN A 18 -29.66 -15.55 -8.34
N ILE A 19 -29.54 -16.74 -7.74
CA ILE A 19 -29.60 -18.02 -8.45
C ILE A 19 -31.00 -18.22 -9.03
N VAL A 20 -32.06 -17.91 -8.27
CA VAL A 20 -33.45 -17.98 -8.77
C VAL A 20 -33.64 -17.08 -9.97
N SER A 21 -33.24 -15.81 -9.88
CA SER A 21 -33.31 -14.87 -11.01
C SER A 21 -32.56 -15.38 -12.24
N PHE A 22 -31.37 -15.95 -12.06
CA PHE A 22 -30.61 -16.55 -13.15
C PHE A 22 -31.34 -17.75 -13.77
N PHE A 23 -31.95 -18.60 -12.95
CA PHE A 23 -32.69 -19.78 -13.40
C PHE A 23 -33.96 -19.37 -14.17
N GLU A 24 -34.64 -18.31 -13.74
CA GLU A 24 -35.79 -17.71 -14.45
C GLU A 24 -35.38 -17.22 -15.85
N GLU A 25 -34.25 -16.49 -15.94
CA GLU A 25 -33.70 -16.00 -17.20
C GLU A 25 -33.36 -17.15 -18.18
N HIS A 26 -33.06 -18.34 -17.65
CA HIS A 26 -32.74 -19.54 -18.42
C HIS A 26 -33.92 -20.52 -18.56
N GLY A 27 -35.15 -20.06 -18.30
CA GLY A 27 -36.38 -20.77 -18.64
C GLY A 27 -36.85 -21.82 -17.62
N VAL A 28 -36.37 -21.74 -16.37
CA VAL A 28 -36.80 -22.61 -15.27
C VAL A 28 -37.93 -21.95 -14.46
N ASP A 29 -39.01 -22.69 -14.16
CA ASP A 29 -40.14 -22.16 -13.38
C ASP A 29 -39.73 -21.90 -11.91
N SER A 30 -39.73 -20.63 -11.51
CA SER A 30 -39.33 -20.19 -10.17
C SER A 30 -40.36 -20.46 -9.08
N ALA A 31 -41.64 -20.60 -9.43
CA ALA A 31 -42.67 -21.00 -8.48
C ALA A 31 -42.45 -22.45 -8.03
N GLU A 32 -41.92 -23.29 -8.92
CA GLU A 32 -41.49 -24.65 -8.61
C GLU A 32 -40.24 -24.63 -7.73
N PHE A 33 -39.20 -23.85 -8.06
CA PHE A 33 -37.97 -23.77 -7.26
C PHE A 33 -38.19 -23.25 -5.83
N MET A 34 -38.94 -22.15 -5.66
CA MET A 34 -39.20 -21.57 -4.33
C MET A 34 -39.97 -22.54 -3.44
N ARG A 35 -40.98 -23.22 -3.98
CA ARG A 35 -41.77 -24.24 -3.28
C ARG A 35 -40.92 -25.46 -2.92
N ILE A 36 -40.00 -25.85 -3.79
CA ILE A 36 -39.04 -26.95 -3.62
C ILE A 36 -37.95 -26.60 -2.58
N SER A 37 -37.53 -25.33 -2.49
CA SER A 37 -36.47 -24.88 -1.58
C SER A 37 -36.86 -24.97 -0.09
N GLU A 38 -38.15 -24.93 0.20
CA GLU A 38 -38.71 -25.11 1.56
C GLU A 38 -38.72 -26.59 1.98
N GLU A 39 -38.62 -27.53 1.04
CA GLU A 39 -38.50 -28.97 1.29
C GLU A 39 -37.11 -29.51 0.90
N PRO A 40 -36.21 -29.79 1.87
CA PRO A 40 -34.83 -30.22 1.60
C PRO A 40 -34.68 -31.46 0.72
N LEU A 41 -35.70 -32.35 0.72
CA LEU A 41 -35.75 -33.54 -0.13
C LEU A 41 -36.05 -33.17 -1.59
N GLN A 42 -36.99 -32.26 -1.82
CA GLN A 42 -37.33 -31.82 -3.18
C GLN A 42 -36.18 -31.02 -3.78
N LEU A 43 -35.53 -30.14 -2.99
CA LEU A 43 -34.38 -29.36 -3.46
C LEU A 43 -33.23 -30.26 -3.91
N LYS A 44 -33.03 -31.38 -3.21
CA LYS A 44 -32.06 -32.40 -3.59
C LYS A 44 -32.40 -33.02 -4.96
N TYR A 45 -33.66 -33.37 -5.22
CA TYR A 45 -34.07 -33.94 -6.51
C TYR A 45 -33.98 -32.92 -7.64
N PHE A 46 -34.36 -31.67 -7.37
CA PHE A 46 -34.28 -30.57 -8.31
C PHE A 46 -32.83 -30.30 -8.75
N LEU A 47 -31.89 -30.25 -7.80
CA LEU A 47 -30.46 -30.07 -8.06
C LEU A 47 -29.76 -31.36 -8.53
N GLN A 48 -30.44 -32.49 -8.64
CA GLN A 48 -29.89 -33.73 -9.19
C GLN A 48 -30.10 -33.87 -10.69
N SER A 49 -30.94 -33.02 -11.30
CA SER A 49 -31.05 -32.99 -12.76
C SER A 49 -29.76 -32.44 -13.37
N GLU A 50 -29.27 -33.09 -14.43
CA GLU A 50 -28.04 -32.64 -15.12
C GLU A 50 -28.18 -31.20 -15.63
N ASN A 51 -29.37 -30.82 -16.12
CA ASN A 51 -29.64 -29.47 -16.60
C ASN A 51 -29.49 -28.40 -15.50
N ASN A 52 -30.05 -28.64 -14.31
CA ASN A 52 -29.98 -27.66 -13.22
C ASN A 52 -28.58 -27.58 -12.60
N LEU A 53 -27.83 -28.69 -12.60
CA LEU A 53 -26.41 -28.68 -12.21
C LEU A 53 -25.57 -27.87 -13.20
N GLN A 54 -25.84 -28.01 -14.49
CA GLN A 54 -25.19 -27.25 -15.55
C GLN A 54 -25.48 -25.75 -15.42
N LEU A 55 -26.74 -25.36 -15.26
CA LEU A 55 -27.12 -23.96 -15.03
C LEU A 55 -26.48 -23.35 -13.78
N LEU A 56 -26.42 -24.13 -12.68
CA LEU A 56 -25.71 -23.67 -11.48
C LEU A 56 -24.22 -23.47 -11.77
N SER A 57 -23.59 -24.35 -12.55
CA SER A 57 -22.18 -24.21 -12.91
C SER A 57 -21.92 -22.98 -13.76
N GLU A 58 -22.82 -22.66 -14.70
CA GLU A 58 -22.75 -21.48 -15.56
C GLU A 58 -22.90 -20.18 -14.75
N PHE A 59 -23.87 -20.11 -13.84
CA PHE A 59 -24.02 -19.01 -12.89
C PHE A 59 -22.73 -18.76 -12.10
N LEU A 60 -22.12 -19.83 -11.59
CA LEU A 60 -20.90 -19.73 -10.80
C LEU A 60 -19.71 -19.24 -11.62
N GLU A 61 -19.58 -19.70 -12.87
CA GLU A 61 -18.52 -19.24 -13.77
C GLU A 61 -18.68 -17.77 -14.15
N GLU A 62 -19.89 -17.33 -14.45
CA GLU A 62 -20.19 -15.93 -14.78
C GLU A 62 -19.84 -15.02 -13.60
N LYS A 63 -20.39 -15.29 -12.41
CA LYS A 63 -20.18 -14.44 -11.23
C LYS A 63 -18.74 -14.45 -10.73
N SER A 64 -18.02 -15.57 -10.90
CA SER A 64 -16.59 -15.64 -10.58
C SER A 64 -15.73 -14.80 -11.52
N LYS A 65 -16.10 -14.72 -12.81
CA LYS A 65 -15.43 -13.84 -13.80
C LYS A 65 -15.70 -12.35 -13.52
N GLU A 66 -16.91 -12.02 -13.09
CA GLU A 66 -17.31 -10.64 -12.75
C GLU A 66 -16.68 -10.12 -11.45
N SER A 67 -16.50 -11.00 -10.46
CA SER A 67 -16.09 -10.61 -9.11
C SER A 67 -15.12 -11.62 -8.47
N PRO A 68 -13.83 -11.26 -8.31
CA PRO A 68 -12.87 -12.05 -7.54
C PRO A 68 -13.30 -12.26 -6.09
N ASN A 69 -14.09 -11.33 -5.52
CA ASN A 69 -14.66 -11.50 -4.19
C ASN A 69 -15.70 -12.63 -4.15
N PHE A 70 -16.52 -12.75 -5.19
CA PHE A 70 -17.46 -13.85 -5.31
C PHE A 70 -16.71 -15.18 -5.36
N GLU A 71 -15.71 -15.30 -6.23
CA GLU A 71 -14.88 -16.50 -6.37
C GLU A 71 -14.23 -16.90 -5.03
N PHE A 72 -13.67 -15.93 -4.30
CA PHE A 72 -13.06 -16.17 -2.99
C PHE A 72 -14.07 -16.73 -1.97
N TRP A 73 -15.24 -16.11 -1.84
CA TRP A 73 -16.25 -16.56 -0.88
C TRP A 73 -16.94 -17.85 -1.30
N TRP A 74 -17.08 -18.09 -2.60
CA TRP A 74 -17.54 -19.38 -3.13
C TRP A 74 -16.54 -20.50 -2.77
N SER A 75 -15.24 -20.24 -2.89
CA SER A 75 -14.20 -21.17 -2.44
C SER A 75 -14.34 -21.49 -0.94
N TYR A 76 -14.61 -20.48 -0.11
CA TYR A 76 -14.93 -20.69 1.31
C TYR A 76 -16.18 -21.56 1.50
N MET A 77 -17.26 -21.31 0.75
CA MET A 77 -18.47 -22.14 0.81
C MET A 77 -18.18 -23.60 0.44
N ASP A 78 -17.39 -23.85 -0.62
CA ASP A 78 -16.97 -25.21 -1.03
C ASP A 78 -16.18 -25.92 0.09
N MET A 79 -15.30 -25.20 0.78
CA MET A 79 -14.58 -25.74 1.95
C MET A 79 -15.54 -26.15 3.07
N ILE A 80 -16.53 -25.31 3.41
CA ILE A 80 -17.48 -25.62 4.49
C ILE A 80 -18.43 -26.74 4.07
N LEU A 81 -18.91 -26.75 2.83
CA LEU A 81 -19.73 -27.84 2.27
C LEU A 81 -18.97 -29.16 2.30
N THR A 82 -17.67 -29.16 1.99
CA THR A 82 -16.82 -30.35 2.09
C THR A 82 -16.70 -30.84 3.54
N LEU A 83 -16.55 -29.94 4.52
CA LEU A 83 -16.54 -30.28 5.95
C LEU A 83 -17.89 -30.86 6.42
N LEU A 84 -19.01 -30.32 5.94
CA LEU A 84 -20.34 -30.85 6.23
C LEU A 84 -20.55 -32.21 5.57
N MET A 85 -20.02 -32.42 4.35
CA MET A 85 -20.03 -33.70 3.65
C MET A 85 -19.24 -34.77 4.43
N PHE A 86 -18.05 -34.41 4.95
CA PHE A 86 -17.27 -35.27 5.85
C PHE A 86 -18.06 -35.65 7.10
N THR A 87 -18.64 -34.66 7.78
CA THR A 87 -19.44 -34.87 8.99
C THR A 87 -20.63 -35.79 8.71
N ARG A 88 -21.35 -35.56 7.60
CA ARG A 88 -22.45 -36.41 7.17
C ARG A 88 -21.99 -37.83 6.86
N GLY A 89 -20.85 -37.98 6.18
CA GLY A 89 -20.25 -39.28 5.88
C GLY A 89 -20.12 -40.15 7.12
N ILE A 90 -19.62 -39.59 8.22
CA ILE A 90 -19.50 -40.31 9.51
C ILE A 90 -20.87 -40.51 10.15
N ARG A 91 -21.67 -39.45 10.31
CA ARG A 91 -22.92 -39.47 11.08
C ARG A 91 -23.99 -40.38 10.48
N ASP A 92 -24.04 -40.48 9.16
CA ASP A 92 -24.94 -41.36 8.39
C ASP A 92 -24.30 -42.72 8.03
N GLY A 93 -23.02 -42.96 8.34
CA GLY A 93 -22.35 -44.22 8.00
C GLY A 93 -22.13 -44.41 6.50
N LYS A 94 -21.93 -43.31 5.75
CA LYS A 94 -21.78 -43.33 4.30
C LYS A 94 -20.31 -43.31 3.88
N TRP A 95 -19.75 -44.51 3.70
CA TRP A 95 -18.34 -44.72 3.35
C TRP A 95 -17.86 -43.91 2.14
N MET A 96 -18.60 -43.97 1.02
CA MET A 96 -18.22 -43.26 -0.20
C MET A 96 -18.24 -41.74 -0.02
N THR A 97 -19.20 -41.22 0.77
CA THR A 97 -19.29 -39.78 1.07
C THR A 97 -18.12 -39.34 1.96
N TYR A 98 -17.76 -40.17 2.94
CA TYR A 98 -16.61 -39.95 3.82
C TYR A 98 -15.29 -39.90 3.03
N ARG A 99 -15.02 -40.91 2.19
CA ARG A 99 -13.82 -40.95 1.31
C ARG A 99 -13.75 -39.74 0.39
N ALA A 100 -14.84 -39.42 -0.32
CA ALA A 100 -14.88 -38.28 -1.21
C ALA A 100 -14.58 -36.96 -0.48
N ALA A 101 -15.07 -36.80 0.75
CA ALA A 101 -14.82 -35.60 1.54
C ALA A 101 -13.35 -35.47 1.95
N LEU A 102 -12.71 -36.56 2.37
CA LEU A 102 -11.28 -36.56 2.70
C LEU A 102 -10.43 -36.16 1.49
N THR A 103 -10.70 -36.72 0.32
CA THR A 103 -10.01 -36.36 -0.93
C THR A 103 -10.19 -34.89 -1.27
N LYS A 104 -11.41 -34.34 -1.10
CA LYS A 104 -11.68 -32.91 -1.35
C LYS A 104 -11.00 -31.97 -0.34
N MET A 105 -10.76 -32.41 0.90
CA MET A 105 -10.07 -31.59 1.93
C MET A 105 -8.55 -31.53 1.72
N LEU A 106 -7.96 -32.56 1.11
CA LEU A 106 -6.51 -32.75 1.03
C LEU A 106 -5.75 -31.55 0.41
N PRO A 107 -6.20 -30.94 -0.71
CA PRO A 107 -5.54 -29.76 -1.28
C PRO A 107 -5.43 -28.59 -0.29
N PHE A 108 -6.48 -28.33 0.49
CA PHE A 108 -6.49 -27.22 1.45
C PHE A 108 -5.58 -27.51 2.66
N ILE A 109 -5.56 -28.75 3.14
CA ILE A 109 -4.66 -29.18 4.23
C ILE A 109 -3.18 -29.02 3.79
N ALA A 110 -2.87 -29.39 2.54
CA ALA A 110 -1.54 -29.20 1.96
C ALA A 110 -1.18 -27.71 1.85
N ARG A 111 -2.10 -26.88 1.31
CA ARG A 111 -1.88 -25.45 1.07
C ARG A 111 -1.62 -24.64 2.35
N TYR A 112 -2.32 -24.97 3.43
CA TYR A 112 -2.29 -24.22 4.70
C TYR A 112 -1.35 -24.85 5.76
N ASP A 113 -0.29 -25.52 5.32
CA ASP A 113 0.85 -25.95 6.15
C ASP A 113 0.51 -26.93 7.29
N HIS A 114 -0.56 -27.71 7.15
CA HIS A 114 -0.87 -28.82 8.05
C HIS A 114 -0.07 -30.08 7.70
N GLY A 115 1.25 -29.96 7.59
CA GLY A 115 2.13 -30.96 6.98
C GLY A 115 2.02 -32.38 7.55
N ASN A 116 1.84 -32.53 8.87
CA ASN A 116 1.65 -33.86 9.47
C ASN A 116 0.32 -34.49 9.05
N TYR A 117 -0.77 -33.73 9.12
CA TYR A 117 -2.08 -34.19 8.67
C TYR A 117 -2.08 -34.47 7.17
N PHE A 118 -1.48 -33.60 6.37
CA PHE A 118 -1.34 -33.79 4.92
C PHE A 118 -0.63 -35.12 4.60
N ARG A 119 0.52 -35.37 5.21
CA ARG A 119 1.29 -36.61 5.03
C ARG A 119 0.45 -37.84 5.40
N SER A 120 -0.06 -37.88 6.63
CA SER A 120 -0.79 -39.05 7.15
C SER A 120 -2.11 -39.27 6.43
N LEU A 121 -2.84 -38.21 6.08
CA LEU A 121 -4.11 -38.32 5.38
C LEU A 121 -3.94 -38.78 3.93
N THR A 122 -2.86 -38.37 3.25
CA THR A 122 -2.56 -38.87 1.91
C THR A 122 -2.33 -40.37 1.93
N ALA A 123 -1.52 -40.87 2.87
CA ALA A 123 -1.29 -42.31 3.04
C ALA A 123 -2.59 -43.05 3.40
N TYR A 124 -3.36 -42.52 4.36
CA TYR A 124 -4.65 -43.07 4.75
C TYR A 124 -5.61 -43.22 3.56
N ILE A 125 -5.74 -42.19 2.71
CA ILE A 125 -6.61 -42.27 1.53
C ILE A 125 -6.13 -43.37 0.56
N CYS A 126 -4.82 -43.51 0.36
CA CYS A 126 -4.26 -44.58 -0.47
C CYS A 126 -4.59 -45.97 0.07
N ASP A 127 -4.42 -46.18 1.38
CA ASP A 127 -4.74 -47.44 2.04
C ASP A 127 -6.24 -47.74 1.96
N MET A 128 -7.09 -46.74 2.21
CA MET A 128 -8.55 -46.88 2.13
C MET A 128 -9.06 -47.17 0.71
N ASN A 129 -8.27 -46.89 -0.32
CA ASN A 129 -8.58 -47.23 -1.71
C ASN A 129 -8.13 -48.66 -2.09
N GLN A 130 -7.39 -49.35 -1.22
CA GLN A 130 -6.82 -50.68 -1.45
C GLN A 130 -7.29 -51.67 -0.37
N LEU A 131 -8.45 -51.42 0.24
CA LEU A 131 -9.01 -52.32 1.23
C LEU A 131 -9.34 -53.69 0.62
N PRO A 132 -9.20 -54.78 1.37
CA PRO A 132 -9.77 -56.07 0.99
C PRO A 132 -11.29 -55.95 0.79
N ALA A 133 -11.84 -56.69 -0.18
CA ALA A 133 -13.26 -56.61 -0.54
C ALA A 133 -14.20 -56.83 0.66
N GLU A 134 -13.86 -57.78 1.54
CA GLU A 134 -14.61 -58.08 2.76
C GLU A 134 -14.69 -56.88 3.72
N VAL A 135 -13.61 -56.11 3.83
CA VAL A 135 -13.57 -54.91 4.69
C VAL A 135 -14.33 -53.76 4.05
N GLU A 136 -14.20 -53.59 2.72
CA GLU A 136 -14.92 -52.55 2.00
C GLU A 136 -16.45 -52.77 2.04
N GLU A 137 -16.92 -54.01 2.00
CA GLU A 137 -18.34 -54.36 2.15
C GLU A 137 -18.89 -53.95 3.51
N GLU A 138 -18.21 -54.30 4.61
CA GLU A 138 -18.60 -53.87 5.96
C GLU A 138 -18.58 -52.34 6.11
N PHE A 139 -17.59 -51.68 5.51
CA PHE A 139 -17.54 -50.22 5.53
C PHE A 139 -18.69 -49.59 4.74
N LEU A 140 -19.09 -50.17 3.61
CA LEU A 140 -20.27 -49.76 2.84
C LEU A 140 -21.57 -49.96 3.63
N ASN A 141 -21.64 -50.96 4.50
CA ASN A 141 -22.73 -51.17 5.46
C ASN A 141 -22.74 -50.14 6.61
N GLY A 142 -21.66 -49.36 6.75
CA GLY A 142 -21.52 -48.27 7.72
C GLY A 142 -20.71 -48.63 8.95
N ASP A 143 -20.10 -49.82 8.99
CA ASP A 143 -19.40 -50.36 10.17
C ASP A 143 -17.99 -49.79 10.39
N PHE A 144 -17.61 -48.76 9.63
CA PHE A 144 -16.44 -47.94 9.91
C PHE A 144 -16.68 -46.87 10.99
N ALA A 145 -17.95 -46.61 11.34
CA ALA A 145 -18.37 -45.62 12.34
C ALA A 145 -19.18 -46.28 13.46
N VAL A 146 -19.02 -45.80 14.69
CA VAL A 146 -19.61 -46.42 15.88
C VAL A 146 -21.02 -45.87 16.11
N LEU A 147 -22.00 -46.76 16.19
CA LEU A 147 -23.39 -46.46 16.54
C LEU A 147 -23.68 -46.88 17.99
N ARG A 148 -24.00 -45.91 18.85
CA ARG A 148 -24.38 -46.17 20.25
C ARG A 148 -25.89 -46.09 20.51
N SER A 149 -26.62 -45.40 19.65
CA SER A 149 -28.07 -45.24 19.75
C SER A 149 -28.70 -45.54 18.40
N PRO A 150 -29.93 -46.09 18.34
CA PRO A 150 -30.62 -46.34 17.06
C PRO A 150 -31.10 -45.05 16.37
N GLN A 151 -30.70 -43.86 16.85
CA GLN A 151 -31.09 -42.58 16.27
C GLN A 151 -30.38 -42.37 14.93
N LYS A 152 -31.11 -41.83 13.94
CA LYS A 152 -30.52 -41.42 12.67
C LYS A 152 -29.48 -40.30 12.90
N PHE A 153 -28.46 -40.23 12.05
CA PHE A 153 -27.41 -39.21 12.13
C PHE A 153 -26.63 -39.20 13.47
N SER A 154 -26.49 -40.38 14.12
CA SER A 154 -25.90 -40.48 15.46
C SER A 154 -24.57 -41.22 15.54
N GLN A 155 -24.10 -41.79 14.43
CA GLN A 155 -22.78 -42.43 14.38
C GLN A 155 -21.67 -41.41 14.65
N VAL A 156 -20.56 -41.90 15.20
CA VAL A 156 -19.35 -41.12 15.43
C VAL A 156 -18.12 -41.93 15.03
N ASP A 157 -17.01 -41.26 14.80
CA ASP A 157 -15.76 -41.95 14.56
C ASP A 157 -15.32 -42.75 15.80
N PRO A 158 -14.50 -43.81 15.61
CA PRO A 158 -14.05 -44.67 16.70
C PRO A 158 -13.30 -43.93 17.81
N ASP A 159 -12.57 -42.86 17.52
CA ASP A 159 -11.81 -42.10 18.52
C ASP A 159 -12.76 -41.33 19.44
N HIS A 160 -13.75 -40.61 18.89
CA HIS A 160 -14.81 -40.01 19.70
C HIS A 160 -15.62 -41.04 20.49
N ALA A 161 -15.90 -42.21 19.92
CA ALA A 161 -16.58 -43.29 20.64
C ALA A 161 -15.75 -43.79 21.82
N GLN A 162 -14.44 -43.94 21.61
CA GLN A 162 -13.49 -44.30 22.66
C GLN A 162 -13.44 -43.24 23.76
N GLU A 163 -13.40 -41.95 23.41
CA GLU A 163 -13.47 -40.86 24.39
C GLU A 163 -14.73 -40.92 25.24
N TRP A 164 -15.88 -41.26 24.65
CA TRP A 164 -17.14 -41.43 25.38
C TRP A 164 -17.08 -42.60 26.35
N VAL A 165 -16.58 -43.76 25.90
CA VAL A 165 -16.44 -44.97 26.74
C VAL A 165 -15.53 -44.67 27.92
N VAL A 166 -14.41 -44.00 27.66
CA VAL A 166 -13.47 -43.58 28.69
C VAL A 166 -14.07 -42.52 29.61
N GLY A 167 -14.90 -41.61 29.10
CA GLY A 167 -15.59 -40.57 29.86
C GLY A 167 -16.52 -41.12 30.94
N ILE A 168 -17.12 -42.30 30.73
CA ILE A 168 -18.03 -42.95 31.69
C ILE A 168 -17.31 -43.37 32.99
N SER A 169 -15.99 -43.61 32.94
CA SER A 169 -15.21 -44.08 34.08
C SER A 169 -14.17 -43.09 34.61
N LYS A 170 -13.99 -41.94 33.94
CA LYS A 170 -13.11 -40.85 34.40
C LYS A 170 -13.70 -40.17 35.64
N GLY A 171 -12.87 -39.92 36.65
CA GLY A 171 -13.17 -38.97 37.74
C GLY A 171 -12.83 -37.53 37.34
N ALA A 172 -13.04 -36.56 38.24
CA ALA A 172 -12.79 -35.12 37.97
C ALA A 172 -11.34 -34.79 37.56
N GLY A 173 -10.37 -35.68 37.83
CA GLY A 173 -8.95 -35.54 37.44
C GLY A 173 -8.53 -36.26 36.15
N GLY A 174 -9.46 -36.91 35.42
CA GLY A 174 -9.14 -37.69 34.21
C GLY A 174 -8.50 -39.05 34.49
N LEU A 175 -7.76 -39.59 33.51
CA LEU A 175 -7.00 -40.85 33.62
C LEU A 175 -5.51 -40.64 33.93
N VAL A 176 -5.08 -39.38 33.99
CA VAL A 176 -3.67 -39.03 34.21
C VAL A 176 -3.27 -39.48 35.62
N GLY A 177 -2.25 -40.34 35.72
CA GLY A 177 -1.80 -40.95 36.98
C GLY A 177 -2.38 -42.35 37.26
N ILE A 178 -3.52 -42.72 36.66
CA ILE A 178 -4.07 -44.09 36.76
C ILE A 178 -3.23 -45.07 35.95
N THR A 179 -2.77 -44.67 34.76
CA THR A 179 -2.02 -45.51 33.83
C THR A 179 -0.54 -45.70 34.18
N GLN A 180 -0.04 -45.01 35.22
CA GLN A 180 1.35 -45.04 35.63
C GLN A 180 1.64 -46.08 36.74
N ASP A 181 0.61 -46.58 37.42
CA ASP A 181 0.72 -47.62 38.46
C ASP A 181 -0.14 -48.84 38.11
N ALA A 182 0.50 -50.00 37.97
CA ALA A 182 -0.16 -51.24 37.58
C ALA A 182 -1.30 -51.64 38.54
N SER A 183 -1.15 -51.38 39.84
CA SER A 183 -2.19 -51.69 40.85
C SER A 183 -3.44 -50.84 40.68
N THR A 184 -3.25 -49.58 40.27
CA THR A 184 -4.32 -48.60 40.04
C THR A 184 -5.01 -48.88 38.71
N VAL A 185 -4.25 -49.24 37.66
CA VAL A 185 -4.83 -49.75 36.40
C VAL A 185 -5.69 -50.97 36.64
N GLN A 186 -5.21 -51.95 37.41
CA GLN A 186 -5.94 -53.19 37.68
C GLN A 186 -7.23 -52.92 38.46
N ARG A 187 -7.18 -52.06 39.50
CA ARG A 187 -8.38 -51.62 40.23
C ARG A 187 -9.36 -50.86 39.35
N TRP A 188 -8.86 -49.98 38.47
CA TRP A 188 -9.71 -49.26 37.53
C TRP A 188 -10.39 -50.22 36.54
N ALA A 189 -9.65 -51.16 35.95
CA ALA A 189 -10.17 -52.15 35.01
C ALA A 189 -11.23 -53.06 35.67
N LEU A 190 -10.94 -53.57 36.88
CA LEU A 190 -11.86 -54.43 37.63
C LEU A 190 -13.13 -53.70 38.09
N SER A 191 -13.07 -52.39 38.35
CA SER A 191 -14.23 -51.60 38.80
C SER A 191 -14.98 -50.88 37.67
N PHE A 192 -14.42 -50.82 36.46
CA PHE A 192 -14.97 -50.06 35.33
C PHE A 192 -16.42 -50.45 35.01
N HIS A 193 -16.69 -51.75 34.88
CA HIS A 193 -18.03 -52.25 34.54
C HIS A 193 -19.07 -51.92 35.60
N TRP A 194 -18.73 -52.09 36.88
CA TRP A 194 -19.60 -51.69 38.00
C TRP A 194 -19.90 -50.20 38.02
N ARG A 195 -18.89 -49.34 37.78
CA ARG A 195 -19.08 -47.88 37.74
C ARG A 195 -19.95 -47.45 36.56
N GLY A 196 -19.78 -48.08 35.40
CA GLY A 196 -20.67 -47.89 34.25
C GLY A 196 -22.11 -48.29 34.55
N GLU A 197 -22.32 -49.45 35.16
CA GLU A 197 -23.64 -49.97 35.52
C GLU A 197 -24.35 -49.08 36.56
N ILE A 198 -23.64 -48.67 37.62
CA ILE A 198 -24.17 -47.74 38.63
C ILE A 198 -24.58 -46.42 37.97
N THR A 199 -23.74 -45.88 37.10
CA THR A 199 -24.03 -44.63 36.38
C THR A 199 -25.28 -44.77 35.52
N GLN A 200 -25.40 -45.86 34.77
CA GLN A 200 -26.56 -46.13 33.92
C GLN A 200 -27.85 -46.32 34.74
N LYS A 201 -27.79 -47.07 35.85
CA LYS A 201 -28.93 -47.24 36.77
C LYS A 201 -29.32 -45.92 37.43
N THR A 202 -28.36 -45.06 37.76
CA THR A 202 -28.61 -43.72 38.31
C THR A 202 -29.32 -42.84 37.29
N TYR A 203 -28.86 -42.79 36.03
CA TYR A 203 -29.54 -42.08 34.95
C TYR A 203 -30.98 -42.59 34.74
N ALA A 204 -31.19 -43.90 34.77
CA ALA A 204 -32.52 -44.49 34.68
C ALA A 204 -33.42 -44.09 35.86
N MET A 205 -32.89 -44.08 37.09
CA MET A 205 -33.61 -43.68 38.30
C MET A 205 -34.11 -42.23 38.23
N TYR A 206 -33.32 -41.32 37.65
CA TYR A 206 -33.70 -39.91 37.48
C TYR A 206 -34.52 -39.63 36.21
N GLY A 207 -34.98 -40.66 35.49
CA GLY A 207 -35.69 -40.51 34.21
C GLY A 207 -34.84 -39.88 33.10
N GLN A 208 -33.52 -39.80 33.29
CA GLN A 208 -32.54 -39.30 32.33
C GLN A 208 -31.91 -40.45 31.53
N GLY A 209 -32.74 -41.37 31.03
CA GLY A 209 -32.29 -42.34 30.03
C GLY A 209 -31.74 -41.65 28.76
N LEU A 210 -31.13 -42.42 27.85
CA LEU A 210 -30.72 -41.91 26.53
C LEU A 210 -31.91 -41.21 25.86
N SER A 211 -31.89 -39.87 25.86
CA SER A 211 -32.91 -39.02 25.25
C SER A 211 -33.12 -39.44 23.79
N LYS A 212 -34.37 -39.63 23.36
CA LYS A 212 -34.73 -39.95 21.96
C LYS A 212 -34.51 -38.77 21.00
N THR A 213 -34.40 -37.54 21.52
CA THR A 213 -34.18 -36.32 20.73
C THR A 213 -32.74 -35.82 20.88
N GLY A 214 -32.11 -35.49 19.75
CA GLY A 214 -30.75 -34.94 19.75
C GLY A 214 -30.71 -33.53 20.35
N TRP A 215 -29.60 -33.15 20.99
CA TRP A 215 -29.44 -31.79 21.56
C TRP A 215 -29.61 -30.68 20.52
N GLU A 216 -29.28 -30.97 19.26
CA GLU A 216 -29.40 -30.05 18.11
C GLU A 216 -30.86 -29.83 17.67
N GLU A 217 -31.77 -30.77 17.99
CA GLU A 217 -33.18 -30.70 17.63
C GLU A 217 -34.03 -29.95 18.65
N LYS A 218 -33.47 -29.61 19.82
CA LYS A 218 -34.16 -28.87 20.86
C LYS A 218 -34.58 -27.49 20.34
N LEU A 219 -35.84 -27.11 20.56
CA LEU A 219 -36.43 -25.82 20.15
C LEU A 219 -35.56 -24.62 20.54
N GLY A 220 -35.02 -24.60 21.77
CA GLY A 220 -34.14 -23.52 22.23
C GLY A 220 -32.84 -23.41 21.42
N ARG A 221 -32.29 -24.53 20.95
CA ARG A 221 -31.10 -24.51 20.10
C ARG A 221 -31.40 -23.97 18.71
N ARG A 222 -32.49 -24.43 18.09
CA ARG A 222 -32.96 -23.93 16.78
C ARG A 222 -33.21 -22.43 16.80
N LYS A 223 -33.91 -21.93 17.83
CA LYS A 223 -34.17 -20.49 18.00
C LYS A 223 -32.87 -19.67 18.07
N ARG A 224 -31.86 -20.16 18.80
CA ARG A 224 -30.57 -19.48 18.92
C ARG A 224 -29.79 -19.49 17.61
N ASP A 225 -29.76 -20.62 16.90
CA ASP A 225 -29.08 -20.73 15.60
C ASP A 225 -29.72 -19.79 14.57
N ASN A 226 -31.07 -19.75 14.48
CA ASN A 226 -31.79 -18.83 13.60
C ASN A 226 -31.56 -17.35 13.96
N SER A 227 -31.49 -17.02 15.26
CA SER A 227 -31.20 -15.65 15.71
C SER A 227 -29.79 -15.21 15.29
N ASP A 228 -28.80 -16.08 15.46
CA ASP A 228 -27.41 -15.78 15.08
C ASP A 228 -27.24 -15.71 13.55
N GLU A 229 -27.96 -16.54 12.80
CA GLU A 229 -28.03 -16.49 11.33
C GLU A 229 -28.58 -15.16 10.84
N ASN A 230 -29.74 -14.73 11.35
CA ASN A 230 -30.35 -13.46 11.00
C ASN A 230 -29.47 -12.25 11.37
N ALA A 231 -28.71 -12.34 12.47
CA ALA A 231 -27.75 -11.31 12.86
C ALA A 231 -26.59 -11.22 11.85
N LEU A 232 -26.04 -12.36 11.43
CA LEU A 232 -24.98 -12.40 10.41
C LEU A 232 -25.48 -11.91 9.05
N LEU A 233 -26.68 -12.30 8.64
CA LEU A 233 -27.29 -11.87 7.38
C LEU A 233 -27.38 -10.34 7.31
N LYS A 234 -27.90 -9.69 8.36
CA LYS A 234 -27.99 -8.22 8.43
C LYS A 234 -26.63 -7.56 8.28
N VAL A 235 -25.60 -8.11 8.94
CA VAL A 235 -24.22 -7.60 8.84
C VAL A 235 -23.67 -7.79 7.43
N MET A 236 -23.85 -8.96 6.82
CA MET A 236 -23.36 -9.24 5.46
C MET A 236 -24.05 -8.37 4.40
N GLN A 237 -25.36 -8.15 4.53
CA GLN A 237 -26.12 -7.23 3.67
C GLN A 237 -25.64 -5.79 3.83
N SER A 238 -25.38 -5.32 5.06
CA SER A 238 -24.83 -3.98 5.30
C SER A 238 -23.45 -3.76 4.66
N PHE A 239 -22.70 -4.85 4.44
CA PHE A 239 -21.41 -4.81 3.78
C PHE A 239 -21.48 -5.10 2.28
N HIS A 240 -22.68 -5.25 1.70
CA HIS A 240 -22.87 -5.56 0.28
C HIS A 240 -22.06 -6.81 -0.14
N LEU A 241 -22.11 -7.87 0.67
CA LEU A 241 -21.45 -9.13 0.35
C LEU A 241 -22.07 -9.71 -0.93
N MET A 242 -21.23 -9.95 -1.97
CA MET A 242 -21.67 -10.49 -3.28
C MET A 242 -22.80 -9.67 -3.93
N ASP A 243 -22.73 -8.34 -3.82
CA ASP A 243 -23.66 -7.45 -4.51
C ASP A 243 -23.37 -7.40 -6.02
N PRO A 244 -24.32 -7.82 -6.88
CA PRO A 244 -24.11 -7.85 -8.34
C PRO A 244 -23.99 -6.44 -8.94
N THR A 245 -24.45 -5.40 -8.24
CA THR A 245 -24.41 -4.01 -8.72
C THR A 245 -23.07 -3.32 -8.45
N ALA A 246 -22.19 -3.95 -7.66
CA ALA A 246 -20.90 -3.40 -7.27
C ALA A 246 -19.75 -4.40 -7.57
N PRO A 247 -19.49 -4.72 -8.86
CA PRO A 247 -18.42 -5.64 -9.22
C PRO A 247 -17.07 -5.10 -8.73
N SER A 248 -16.35 -5.93 -7.97
CA SER A 248 -15.03 -5.58 -7.49
C SER A 248 -13.98 -6.07 -8.46
N SER A 249 -13.00 -5.24 -8.82
CA SER A 249 -11.88 -5.67 -9.66
C SER A 249 -10.82 -6.50 -8.89
N SER A 250 -10.97 -6.66 -7.58
CA SER A 250 -9.99 -7.32 -6.72
C SER A 250 -10.62 -7.91 -5.46
N VAL A 251 -9.96 -8.89 -4.85
CA VAL A 251 -10.38 -9.44 -3.55
C VAL A 251 -10.22 -8.36 -2.48
N CYS A 252 -11.24 -8.11 -1.67
CA CYS A 252 -11.19 -7.15 -0.57
C CYS A 252 -11.81 -7.72 0.71
N ASN A 253 -11.37 -7.17 1.85
CA ASN A 253 -12.01 -7.45 3.12
C ASN A 253 -13.44 -6.90 3.10
N VAL A 254 -14.44 -7.75 3.34
CA VAL A 254 -15.86 -7.38 3.24
C VAL A 254 -16.24 -6.24 4.19
N ALA A 255 -15.68 -6.23 5.40
CA ALA A 255 -16.03 -5.24 6.42
C ALA A 255 -15.23 -3.94 6.27
N THR A 256 -13.92 -4.02 6.00
CA THR A 256 -13.07 -2.83 5.94
C THR A 256 -12.87 -2.26 4.54
N LYS A 257 -13.23 -3.02 3.50
CA LYS A 257 -12.95 -2.75 2.09
C LYS A 257 -11.46 -2.56 1.77
N ASP A 258 -10.57 -3.12 2.61
CA ASP A 258 -9.14 -3.19 2.35
C ASP A 258 -8.87 -4.18 1.19
N ARG A 259 -8.25 -3.69 0.12
CA ARG A 259 -8.00 -4.45 -1.11
C ARG A 259 -6.74 -5.30 -0.98
N ALA A 260 -6.80 -6.54 -1.46
CA ALA A 260 -5.67 -7.44 -1.54
C ALA A 260 -4.64 -6.96 -2.56
N THR A 261 -3.36 -7.20 -2.30
CA THR A 261 -2.34 -7.10 -3.36
C THR A 261 -2.56 -8.20 -4.40
N LYS A 262 -2.03 -8.03 -5.62
CA LYS A 262 -2.09 -9.07 -6.66
C LYS A 262 -1.57 -10.42 -6.14
N GLU A 263 -0.48 -10.40 -5.38
CA GLU A 263 0.13 -11.59 -4.77
C GLU A 263 -0.80 -12.30 -3.76
N ILE A 264 -1.47 -11.53 -2.90
CA ILE A 264 -2.43 -12.06 -1.92
C ILE A 264 -3.67 -12.59 -2.64
N GLN A 265 -4.19 -11.86 -3.63
CA GLN A 265 -5.35 -12.28 -4.41
C GLN A 265 -5.07 -13.61 -5.12
N THR A 266 -3.96 -13.73 -5.84
CA THR A 266 -3.57 -14.99 -6.49
C THR A 266 -3.40 -16.12 -5.46
N SER A 267 -2.80 -15.83 -4.30
CA SER A 267 -2.63 -16.82 -3.21
C SER A 267 -3.97 -17.36 -2.69
N LEU A 268 -4.99 -16.52 -2.60
CA LEU A 268 -6.31 -16.87 -2.07
C LEU A 268 -7.16 -17.61 -3.12
N LEU A 269 -7.23 -17.11 -4.36
CA LEU A 269 -8.05 -17.70 -5.42
C LEU A 269 -7.49 -19.05 -5.89
N GLU A 270 -6.16 -19.15 -6.04
CA GLU A 270 -5.50 -20.39 -6.49
C GLU A 270 -5.23 -21.38 -5.36
N ALA A 271 -5.78 -21.18 -4.15
CA ALA A 271 -5.47 -21.99 -2.98
C ALA A 271 -5.71 -23.49 -3.22
N LYS A 272 -6.86 -23.83 -3.83
CA LYS A 272 -7.23 -25.23 -4.16
C LYS A 272 -6.30 -25.81 -5.23
N LYS A 273 -6.05 -25.08 -6.32
CA LYS A 273 -5.16 -25.51 -7.42
C LYS A 273 -3.75 -25.78 -6.93
N ARG A 274 -3.13 -24.80 -6.26
CA ARG A 274 -1.78 -24.95 -5.68
C ARG A 274 -1.72 -26.06 -4.64
N GLY A 275 -2.79 -26.22 -3.87
CA GLY A 275 -2.96 -27.35 -2.95
C GLY A 275 -2.91 -28.69 -3.69
N SER A 276 -3.68 -28.84 -4.76
CA SER A 276 -3.72 -30.05 -5.59
C SER A 276 -2.35 -30.36 -6.20
N ASP A 277 -1.64 -29.34 -6.71
CA ASP A 277 -0.29 -29.50 -7.25
C ASP A 277 0.68 -30.05 -6.18
N LEU A 278 0.56 -29.59 -4.92
CA LEU A 278 1.33 -30.12 -3.80
C LEU A 278 0.99 -31.57 -3.48
N VAL A 279 -0.30 -31.95 -3.54
CA VAL A 279 -0.72 -33.35 -3.39
C VAL A 279 -0.11 -34.23 -4.48
N ILE A 280 -0.26 -33.83 -5.75
CA ILE A 280 0.23 -34.59 -6.91
C ILE A 280 1.75 -34.76 -6.80
N ASN A 281 2.48 -33.68 -6.52
CA ASN A 281 3.93 -33.73 -6.35
C ASN A 281 4.34 -34.63 -5.18
N PHE A 282 3.62 -34.57 -4.06
CA PHE A 282 3.90 -35.41 -2.90
C PHE A 282 3.75 -36.90 -3.23
N VAL A 283 2.65 -37.28 -3.89
CA VAL A 283 2.37 -38.67 -4.30
C VAL A 283 3.46 -39.15 -5.27
N ASN A 284 3.77 -38.38 -6.31
CA ASN A 284 4.77 -38.73 -7.32
C ASN A 284 6.18 -38.88 -6.74
N GLN A 285 6.56 -38.05 -5.77
CA GLN A 285 7.91 -38.06 -5.21
C GLN A 285 8.12 -39.10 -4.12
N ARG A 286 7.07 -39.45 -3.35
CA ARG A 286 7.21 -40.20 -2.09
C ARG A 286 6.42 -41.50 -2.03
N LEU A 287 5.36 -41.66 -2.83
CA LEU A 287 4.50 -42.85 -2.82
C LEU A 287 4.64 -43.71 -4.08
N ILE A 288 4.96 -43.10 -5.22
CA ILE A 288 5.18 -43.83 -6.48
C ILE A 288 6.67 -44.14 -6.64
N VAL A 289 6.98 -45.42 -6.91
CA VAL A 289 8.31 -45.88 -7.31
C VAL A 289 8.36 -45.87 -8.84
N GLN A 290 9.31 -45.15 -9.43
CA GLN A 290 9.49 -45.14 -10.88
C GLN A 290 10.12 -46.45 -11.34
N GLU A 291 9.78 -46.94 -12.54
CA GLU A 291 10.27 -48.21 -13.10
C GLU A 291 11.80 -48.32 -13.14
N SER A 292 12.52 -47.19 -13.16
CA SER A 292 13.97 -47.09 -13.18
C SER A 292 14.64 -47.06 -11.79
N SER A 293 13.91 -47.17 -10.69
CA SER A 293 14.42 -47.02 -9.33
C SER A 293 13.83 -48.06 -8.36
N GLU A 294 14.63 -48.51 -7.38
CA GLU A 294 14.15 -49.37 -6.29
C GLU A 294 13.47 -48.59 -5.15
N LYS A 295 13.56 -47.25 -5.15
CA LYS A 295 13.04 -46.40 -4.08
C LYS A 295 12.35 -45.14 -4.63
N PRO A 296 11.40 -44.55 -3.89
CA PRO A 296 10.84 -43.24 -4.21
C PRO A 296 11.93 -42.15 -4.24
N VAL A 297 11.67 -41.08 -5.00
CA VAL A 297 12.60 -39.94 -5.19
C VAL A 297 12.96 -39.29 -3.85
N GLU A 298 11.99 -39.18 -2.94
CA GLU A 298 12.19 -38.66 -1.60
C GLU A 298 11.67 -39.61 -0.53
N SER A 299 12.28 -39.59 0.66
CA SER A 299 11.77 -40.32 1.82
C SER A 299 10.39 -39.78 2.22
N PHE A 300 9.48 -40.69 2.59
CA PHE A 300 8.15 -40.36 3.11
C PHE A 300 8.20 -39.39 4.32
N TYR A 301 9.21 -39.53 5.18
CA TYR A 301 9.40 -38.72 6.38
C TYR A 301 10.25 -37.47 6.15
N ALA A 302 10.68 -37.20 4.91
CA ALA A 302 11.39 -35.98 4.57
C ALA A 302 10.59 -34.73 4.97
N LYS A 303 11.32 -33.65 5.30
CA LYS A 303 10.72 -32.40 5.73
C LYS A 303 9.94 -31.78 4.58
N ILE A 304 8.66 -31.51 4.80
CA ILE A 304 7.81 -30.78 3.85
C ILE A 304 8.05 -29.27 4.04
N PRO A 305 8.49 -28.53 3.02
CA PRO A 305 8.65 -27.08 3.10
C PRO A 305 7.33 -26.39 3.42
N LYS A 306 7.38 -25.29 4.19
CA LYS A 306 6.19 -24.46 4.44
C LYS A 306 5.87 -23.61 3.23
N ASN A 307 4.61 -23.61 2.82
CA ASN A 307 4.12 -22.80 1.71
C ASN A 307 3.93 -21.34 2.09
N SER A 308 3.71 -21.05 3.38
CA SER A 308 3.48 -19.69 3.90
C SER A 308 2.43 -18.93 3.08
N ALA A 309 1.24 -19.53 2.94
CA ALA A 309 0.15 -18.97 2.14
C ALA A 309 -0.16 -17.53 2.56
N LEU A 310 -0.07 -16.59 1.62
CA LEU A 310 -0.43 -15.20 1.86
C LEU A 310 -1.94 -15.07 2.04
N THR A 311 -2.33 -14.25 3.00
CA THR A 311 -3.70 -13.96 3.42
C THR A 311 -3.91 -12.45 3.52
N LEU A 312 -5.16 -12.01 3.70
CA LEU A 312 -5.46 -10.59 3.96
C LEU A 312 -4.77 -10.04 5.23
N SER A 313 -4.39 -10.90 6.18
CA SER A 313 -3.64 -10.46 7.36
C SER A 313 -2.22 -9.99 7.04
N ASP A 314 -1.64 -10.47 5.93
CA ASP A 314 -0.29 -10.13 5.49
C ASP A 314 -0.17 -8.72 4.91
N LEU A 315 -1.29 -8.06 4.60
CA LEU A 315 -1.34 -6.63 4.22
C LEU A 315 -0.70 -5.71 5.26
N PHE A 316 -0.66 -6.14 6.53
CA PHE A 316 -0.20 -5.33 7.65
C PHE A 316 1.23 -5.66 8.12
N LYS A 317 1.95 -6.57 7.45
CA LYS A 317 3.32 -6.96 7.81
C LYS A 317 4.36 -6.00 7.20
N VAL A 318 5.39 -5.64 7.96
CA VAL A 318 6.49 -4.74 7.54
C VAL A 318 7.58 -5.54 6.83
N LYS A 319 8.08 -5.06 5.67
CA LYS A 319 9.23 -5.66 4.97
C LYS A 319 10.55 -5.05 5.47
N ASP A 320 11.56 -5.89 5.74
CA ASP A 320 12.87 -5.47 6.26
C ASP A 320 13.87 -5.21 5.11
N THR A 321 14.40 -3.98 5.00
CA THR A 321 15.25 -3.56 3.87
C THR A 321 16.74 -3.71 4.19
N LYS A 322 17.37 -4.77 3.65
CA LYS A 322 18.81 -5.10 3.80
C LYS A 322 19.78 -4.19 3.00
N ASP A 323 19.28 -3.26 2.18
CA ASP A 323 20.12 -2.53 1.19
C ASP A 323 20.97 -1.38 1.75
N ARG A 324 20.72 -0.91 2.98
CA ARG A 324 21.47 0.23 3.57
C ARG A 324 22.96 -0.03 3.84
N LYS A 325 23.41 -1.29 3.89
CA LYS A 325 24.80 -1.64 4.22
C LYS A 325 25.78 -1.51 3.05
N LYS A 326 25.33 -1.66 1.79
CA LYS A 326 26.23 -1.74 0.62
C LYS A 326 26.81 -0.40 0.17
N VAL A 327 26.13 0.71 0.44
CA VAL A 327 26.55 2.04 -0.07
C VAL A 327 27.69 2.64 0.79
N VAL A 328 27.64 2.46 2.11
CA VAL A 328 28.68 2.97 3.05
C VAL A 328 30.06 2.32 2.84
N GLU A 329 30.10 1.10 2.29
CA GLU A 329 31.35 0.39 2.00
C GLU A 329 32.06 0.94 0.74
N ALA A 330 31.33 1.55 -0.21
CA ALA A 330 31.90 2.10 -1.43
C ALA A 330 32.67 3.42 -1.20
N ASP A 331 32.23 4.24 -0.23
CA ASP A 331 32.79 5.58 0.05
C ASP A 331 34.25 5.55 0.53
N ARG A 332 34.58 4.58 1.40
CA ARG A 332 35.94 4.45 1.95
C ARG A 332 36.93 3.96 0.90
N ASP A 333 36.45 3.24 -0.11
CA ASP A 333 37.28 2.56 -1.09
C ASP A 333 37.82 3.52 -2.16
N VAL A 334 37.06 4.54 -2.56
CA VAL A 334 37.49 5.54 -3.56
C VAL A 334 38.59 6.46 -3.02
N LEU A 335 38.39 7.05 -1.83
CA LEU A 335 39.40 7.91 -1.19
C LEU A 335 40.68 7.12 -0.86
N ARG A 336 40.53 5.86 -0.41
CA ARG A 336 41.65 4.94 -0.19
C ARG A 336 42.43 4.70 -1.48
N ARG A 337 41.76 4.47 -2.61
CA ARG A 337 42.42 4.26 -3.91
C ARG A 337 43.13 5.51 -4.42
N LEU A 338 42.55 6.70 -4.28
CA LEU A 338 43.19 7.97 -4.65
C LEU A 338 44.47 8.23 -3.86
N ILE A 339 44.44 8.04 -2.53
CA ILE A 339 45.62 8.22 -1.67
C ILE A 339 46.72 7.21 -2.03
N VAL A 340 46.36 5.96 -2.24
CA VAL A 340 47.33 4.90 -2.57
C VAL A 340 47.87 5.02 -4.00
N ALA A 341 47.08 5.56 -4.94
CA ALA A 341 47.55 5.93 -6.28
C ALA A 341 48.56 7.08 -6.23
N PHE A 342 48.30 8.11 -5.42
CA PHE A 342 49.22 9.23 -5.19
C PHE A 342 50.53 8.75 -4.54
N GLU A 343 50.44 7.91 -3.50
CA GLU A 343 51.61 7.31 -2.83
C GLU A 343 52.45 6.47 -3.82
N ALA A 344 51.82 5.83 -4.79
CA ALA A 344 52.49 5.03 -5.82
C ALA A 344 53.10 5.87 -6.97
N GLY A 345 53.15 7.20 -6.85
CA GLY A 345 53.75 8.11 -7.82
C GLY A 345 52.96 8.29 -9.12
N ARG A 346 51.67 7.91 -9.14
CA ARG A 346 50.80 8.15 -10.30
C ARG A 346 50.51 9.64 -10.42
N GLN A 347 50.57 10.19 -11.65
CA GLN A 347 50.18 11.57 -11.93
C GLN A 347 48.65 11.66 -11.92
N ILE A 348 48.08 12.32 -10.92
CA ILE A 348 46.63 12.44 -10.72
C ILE A 348 46.20 13.84 -11.14
N ASP A 349 45.45 13.95 -12.25
CA ASP A 349 44.83 15.21 -12.69
C ASP A 349 43.58 15.50 -11.85
N LEU A 350 43.78 16.18 -10.73
CA LEU A 350 42.72 16.50 -9.79
C LEU A 350 41.61 17.40 -10.39
N PRO A 351 41.90 18.45 -11.18
CA PRO A 351 40.87 19.19 -11.93
C PRO A 351 39.97 18.30 -12.79
N SER A 352 40.52 17.35 -13.55
CA SER A 352 39.72 16.45 -14.39
C SER A 352 38.89 15.47 -13.55
N ILE A 353 39.46 14.93 -12.47
CA ILE A 353 38.76 14.04 -11.54
C ILE A 353 37.56 14.72 -10.88
N LEU A 354 37.68 15.99 -10.49
CA LEU A 354 36.63 16.70 -9.76
C LEU A 354 35.47 17.17 -10.64
N LYS A 355 35.57 17.03 -11.98
CA LYS A 355 34.42 17.10 -12.90
C LYS A 355 33.47 15.91 -12.76
N HIS A 356 33.93 14.83 -12.11
CA HIS A 356 33.13 13.67 -11.79
C HIS A 356 32.75 13.66 -10.31
N GLU A 357 31.60 13.04 -10.00
CA GLU A 357 31.24 12.81 -8.61
C GLU A 357 32.10 11.69 -8.02
N LEU A 358 32.50 11.86 -6.75
CA LEU A 358 33.37 10.92 -6.06
C LEU A 358 32.64 9.62 -5.68
N LEU A 359 31.30 9.68 -5.66
CA LEU A 359 30.40 8.62 -5.22
C LEU A 359 29.35 8.33 -6.30
N SER A 360 28.55 7.27 -6.11
CA SER A 360 27.44 6.91 -7.00
C SER A 360 26.30 7.92 -7.00
N VAL A 361 26.28 8.88 -6.06
CA VAL A 361 25.30 9.94 -5.93
C VAL A 361 25.97 11.28 -5.56
N PRO A 362 25.47 12.43 -6.03
CA PRO A 362 25.99 13.75 -5.67
C PRO A 362 25.44 14.17 -4.30
N LEU A 363 26.20 13.98 -3.22
CA LEU A 363 25.71 14.14 -1.84
C LEU A 363 25.29 15.55 -1.45
N SER A 364 25.69 16.55 -2.22
CA SER A 364 25.25 17.93 -2.08
C SER A 364 23.76 18.11 -2.39
N ILE A 365 23.17 17.24 -3.23
CA ILE A 365 21.77 17.29 -3.69
C ILE A 365 21.04 15.93 -3.64
N ALA A 366 21.65 14.90 -3.05
CA ALA A 366 21.02 13.60 -2.89
C ALA A 366 21.40 12.95 -1.55
N GLU A 367 20.49 12.13 -1.03
CA GLU A 367 20.78 11.18 0.04
C GLU A 367 21.47 9.93 -0.53
N MET A 368 22.09 9.14 0.34
CA MET A 368 22.83 7.91 -0.03
C MET A 368 21.98 6.85 -0.73
N ASP A 369 20.65 6.88 -0.55
CA ASP A 369 19.71 5.99 -1.23
C ASP A 369 19.31 6.47 -2.64
N GLY A 370 19.89 7.58 -3.12
CA GLY A 370 19.58 8.18 -4.41
C GLY A 370 18.36 9.10 -4.42
N THR A 371 17.75 9.39 -3.27
CA THR A 371 16.60 10.29 -3.18
C THR A 371 17.02 11.76 -2.97
N LEU A 372 16.27 12.74 -3.51
CA LEU A 372 16.62 14.18 -3.47
C LEU A 372 16.56 14.76 -2.05
N ARG A 373 17.49 15.58 -1.56
CA ARG A 373 17.41 16.06 -0.16
C ARG A 373 16.16 16.91 0.12
N SER A 374 15.51 16.70 1.27
CA SER A 374 14.35 17.50 1.71
C SER A 374 14.76 18.82 2.39
N SER A 375 14.01 19.91 2.17
CA SER A 375 14.25 21.22 2.80
C SER A 375 13.27 21.53 3.95
N GLU A 376 13.68 22.39 4.89
CA GLU A 376 12.78 22.97 5.89
C GLU A 376 12.03 24.19 5.29
N LYS A 377 10.90 23.93 4.63
CA LYS A 377 10.10 24.94 3.90
C LYS A 377 9.64 26.13 4.75
N ALA A 378 9.21 25.87 5.99
CA ALA A 378 8.57 26.86 6.87
C ALA A 378 9.44 28.09 7.20
N SER A 379 10.75 28.02 6.98
CA SER A 379 11.66 29.14 7.16
C SER A 379 11.44 30.28 6.15
N MET A 380 10.93 29.99 4.95
CA MET A 380 10.75 31.00 3.89
C MET A 380 9.67 32.04 4.21
N ILE A 381 8.53 31.61 4.77
CA ILE A 381 7.44 32.53 5.14
C ILE A 381 7.95 33.61 6.10
N LYS A 382 8.81 33.23 7.06
CA LYS A 382 9.40 34.17 8.01
C LYS A 382 10.36 35.18 7.35
N LEU A 383 11.01 34.80 6.25
CA LEU A 383 11.96 35.66 5.53
C LEU A 383 11.24 36.66 4.63
N VAL A 384 10.18 36.23 3.94
CA VAL A 384 9.42 37.12 3.04
C VAL A 384 8.51 38.07 3.80
N ALA A 385 8.07 37.69 5.00
CA ALA A 385 7.25 38.52 5.88
C ALA A 385 8.07 39.30 6.93
N GLU A 386 9.40 39.35 6.78
CA GLU A 386 10.24 40.12 7.69
C GLU A 386 9.90 41.63 7.58
N GLY A 387 9.52 42.24 8.70
CA GLY A 387 9.10 43.65 8.73
C GLY A 387 7.61 43.89 8.43
N VAL A 388 6.81 42.84 8.25
CA VAL A 388 5.35 42.93 8.01
C VAL A 388 4.58 42.51 9.27
N GLU A 389 3.59 43.30 9.67
CA GLU A 389 2.73 42.95 10.80
C GLU A 389 1.73 41.86 10.39
N CYS A 390 1.70 40.76 11.14
CA CYS A 390 0.78 39.65 10.89
C CYS A 390 -0.30 39.61 11.98
N PRO A 391 -1.49 40.18 11.75
CA PRO A 391 -2.53 40.24 12.77
C PRO A 391 -3.10 38.87 13.12
N ASN A 392 -3.64 38.74 14.33
CA ASN A 392 -4.30 37.51 14.79
C ASN A 392 -5.77 37.39 14.34
N SER A 393 -6.35 38.51 13.88
CA SER A 393 -7.71 38.62 13.38
C SER A 393 -7.78 39.70 12.30
N ILE A 394 -8.64 39.50 11.31
CA ILE A 394 -8.90 40.46 10.23
C ILE A 394 -10.39 40.81 10.21
N ASN A 395 -10.73 42.01 9.74
CA ASN A 395 -12.12 42.40 9.50
C ASN A 395 -12.56 41.83 8.14
N ILE A 396 -13.63 41.03 8.13
CA ILE A 396 -14.13 40.33 6.95
C ILE A 396 -15.55 40.85 6.71
N ASP A 397 -15.75 41.48 5.55
CA ASP A 397 -17.08 41.83 5.07
C ASP A 397 -17.58 40.70 4.18
N ARG A 398 -18.72 40.10 4.57
CA ARG A 398 -19.28 38.90 3.96
C ARG A 398 -19.51 39.04 2.45
N ASN A 399 -19.94 40.22 2.00
CA ASN A 399 -20.35 40.43 0.61
C ASN A 399 -19.17 40.69 -0.32
N THR A 400 -18.01 41.06 0.22
CA THR A 400 -16.82 41.43 -0.53
C THR A 400 -15.63 40.49 -0.25
N SER A 401 -15.86 39.40 0.49
CA SER A 401 -14.82 38.46 0.89
C SER A 401 -15.10 37.02 0.49
N GLN A 402 -14.05 36.32 0.05
CA GLN A 402 -14.08 34.90 -0.31
C GLN A 402 -13.05 34.11 0.49
N LEU A 403 -13.40 32.89 0.87
CA LEU A 403 -12.49 31.94 1.52
C LEU A 403 -12.09 30.84 0.53
N ILE A 404 -10.79 30.62 0.33
CA ILE A 404 -10.26 29.49 -0.44
C ILE A 404 -9.56 28.54 0.52
N ILE A 405 -9.88 27.25 0.47
CA ILE A 405 -9.39 26.22 1.38
C ILE A 405 -8.62 25.17 0.58
N ASP A 406 -7.38 24.91 0.98
CA ASP A 406 -6.69 23.66 0.62
C ASP A 406 -7.38 22.51 1.37
N GLY A 407 -8.18 21.73 0.63
CA GLY A 407 -8.98 20.63 1.14
C GLY A 407 -8.11 19.52 1.73
N GLN A 408 -6.94 19.26 1.16
CA GLN A 408 -6.03 18.24 1.69
C GLN A 408 -5.37 18.71 3.00
N ALA A 409 -5.03 20.00 3.13
CA ALA A 409 -4.59 20.57 4.39
C ALA A 409 -5.67 20.55 5.47
N LEU A 410 -6.94 20.78 5.10
CA LEU A 410 -8.10 20.67 6.00
C LEU A 410 -8.28 19.23 6.50
N VAL A 411 -8.27 18.23 5.61
CA VAL A 411 -8.30 16.80 5.97
C VAL A 411 -7.16 16.46 6.94
N ASN A 412 -5.94 16.92 6.65
CA ASN A 412 -4.78 16.70 7.52
C ASN A 412 -4.90 17.41 8.87
N SER A 413 -5.70 18.47 8.98
CA SER A 413 -5.92 19.21 10.24
C SER A 413 -6.93 18.52 11.14
N ILE A 414 -7.97 17.93 10.53
CA ILE A 414 -8.99 17.14 11.21
C ILE A 414 -8.39 15.80 11.67
N GLY A 415 -7.55 15.20 10.83
CA GLY A 415 -6.91 13.92 11.13
C GLY A 415 -7.93 12.79 11.23
N LYS A 416 -7.78 11.92 12.25
CA LYS A 416 -8.78 10.91 12.60
C LYS A 416 -9.47 11.31 13.93
N PRO A 417 -10.66 11.92 13.89
CA PRO A 417 -11.39 12.29 15.09
C PRO A 417 -11.73 11.06 15.94
N ALA A 418 -11.64 11.17 17.26
CA ALA A 418 -11.98 10.06 18.17
C ALA A 418 -13.48 9.71 18.14
N THR A 419 -14.32 10.69 17.79
CA THR A 419 -15.77 10.55 17.64
C THR A 419 -16.18 9.93 16.30
N ALA A 420 -15.27 9.85 15.32
CA ALA A 420 -15.57 9.32 14.00
C ALA A 420 -15.20 7.84 13.90
N THR A 421 -16.19 7.02 13.56
CA THR A 421 -16.02 5.58 13.35
C THR A 421 -16.07 5.22 11.86
N THR A 422 -16.83 5.97 11.07
CA THR A 422 -17.04 5.77 9.63
C THR A 422 -16.57 6.96 8.80
N PHE A 423 -16.46 6.77 7.47
CA PHE A 423 -16.22 7.88 6.55
C PHE A 423 -17.38 8.89 6.53
N GLY A 424 -18.63 8.45 6.76
CA GLY A 424 -19.77 9.36 6.95
C GLY A 424 -19.61 10.28 8.16
N ASP A 425 -19.17 9.74 9.30
CA ASP A 425 -18.88 10.55 10.49
C ASP A 425 -17.77 11.59 10.20
N LEU A 426 -16.75 11.18 9.44
CA LEU A 426 -15.67 12.07 9.02
C LEU A 426 -16.17 13.18 8.08
N ALA A 427 -17.04 12.85 7.13
CA ALA A 427 -17.65 13.81 6.21
C ALA A 427 -18.49 14.85 6.97
N ALA A 428 -19.30 14.41 7.94
CA ALA A 428 -20.08 15.32 8.77
C ALA A 428 -19.19 16.30 9.55
N ILE A 429 -18.08 15.82 10.13
CA ILE A 429 -17.11 16.68 10.84
C ILE A 429 -16.39 17.62 9.86
N PHE A 430 -16.06 17.15 8.66
CA PHE A 430 -15.46 17.97 7.62
C PHE A 430 -16.39 19.10 7.19
N ILE A 431 -17.66 18.80 6.93
CA ILE A 431 -18.69 19.77 6.55
C ILE A 431 -18.94 20.77 7.69
N ASP A 432 -19.10 20.32 8.93
CA ASP A 432 -19.25 21.23 10.09
C ASP A 432 -18.07 22.21 10.19
N ARG A 433 -16.87 21.71 9.92
CA ARG A 433 -15.66 22.55 9.91
C ARG A 433 -15.68 23.57 8.78
N VAL A 434 -16.12 23.18 7.57
CA VAL A 434 -16.32 24.09 6.43
C VAL A 434 -17.36 25.15 6.76
N VAL A 435 -18.53 24.76 7.29
CA VAL A 435 -19.59 25.70 7.72
C VAL A 435 -19.02 26.69 8.72
N HIS A 436 -18.37 26.21 9.78
CA HIS A 436 -17.80 27.07 10.83
C HIS A 436 -16.78 28.08 10.29
N LEU A 437 -15.89 27.65 9.39
CA LEU A 437 -14.90 28.51 8.76
C LEU A 437 -15.52 29.48 7.75
N GLY A 438 -16.57 29.04 7.05
CA GLY A 438 -17.26 29.76 6.00
C GLY A 438 -18.26 30.81 6.48
N ARG A 439 -18.74 30.77 7.73
CA ARG A 439 -19.75 31.74 8.27
C ARG A 439 -19.47 33.21 7.94
N PRO A 440 -18.21 33.72 7.98
CA PRO A 440 -17.93 35.11 7.66
C PRO A 440 -17.99 35.46 6.17
N TYR A 441 -18.15 34.50 5.26
CA TYR A 441 -17.99 34.66 3.81
C TYR A 441 -19.28 34.30 3.08
N ALA A 442 -19.53 34.94 1.93
CA ALA A 442 -20.61 34.54 1.03
C ALA A 442 -20.25 33.30 0.20
N ARG A 443 -18.95 33.12 -0.08
CA ARG A 443 -18.44 32.03 -0.93
C ARG A 443 -17.20 31.35 -0.34
N VAL A 444 -17.15 30.03 -0.43
CA VAL A 444 -16.05 29.17 0.00
C VAL A 444 -15.63 28.21 -1.13
N ASP A 445 -14.37 28.23 -1.52
CA ASP A 445 -13.81 27.32 -2.53
C ASP A 445 -12.95 26.25 -1.85
N ILE A 446 -13.27 24.96 -2.05
CA ILE A 446 -12.52 23.82 -1.52
C ILE A 446 -11.77 23.13 -2.64
N LEU A 447 -10.45 23.14 -2.55
CA LEU A 447 -9.56 22.69 -3.62
C LEU A 447 -8.77 21.46 -3.18
N PHE A 448 -8.83 20.39 -3.98
CA PHE A 448 -8.09 19.15 -3.74
C PHE A 448 -7.02 18.90 -4.80
N ASP A 449 -5.99 18.15 -4.42
CA ASP A 449 -5.02 17.58 -5.36
C ASP A 449 -5.67 16.53 -6.28
N ARG A 450 -5.19 16.46 -7.52
CA ARG A 450 -5.41 15.33 -8.44
C ARG A 450 -4.28 14.33 -8.29
N TYR A 451 -4.64 13.06 -8.15
CA TYR A 451 -3.67 11.97 -8.07
C TYR A 451 -3.63 11.22 -9.39
N ARG A 452 -2.68 11.58 -10.26
CA ARG A 452 -2.48 10.92 -11.57
C ARG A 452 -1.49 9.76 -11.47
N PRO A 453 -1.65 8.72 -12.30
CA PRO A 453 -0.56 7.78 -12.57
C PRO A 453 0.58 8.53 -13.26
N LYS A 454 1.84 8.11 -13.04
CA LYS A 454 3.05 8.71 -13.65
C LYS A 454 3.21 10.22 -13.37
N SER A 455 3.25 10.59 -12.09
CA SER A 455 3.54 11.97 -11.67
C SER A 455 4.97 12.07 -11.14
N ILE A 456 5.68 13.17 -11.41
CA ILE A 456 7.03 13.43 -10.85
C ILE A 456 7.03 13.53 -9.32
N LYS A 457 5.85 13.70 -8.70
CA LYS A 457 5.69 13.73 -7.25
C LYS A 457 5.38 12.36 -6.63
N SER A 458 5.28 11.28 -7.42
CA SER A 458 5.11 9.92 -6.88
C SER A 458 6.26 9.52 -5.95
N GLY A 459 7.52 9.83 -6.32
CA GLY A 459 8.70 9.56 -5.49
C GLY A 459 8.68 10.31 -4.14
N THR A 460 8.19 11.55 -4.10
CA THR A 460 8.03 12.33 -2.87
C THR A 460 6.90 11.76 -1.98
N ARG A 461 5.87 11.14 -2.58
CA ARG A 461 4.77 10.46 -1.88
C ARG A 461 5.25 9.16 -1.20
N CYS A 462 6.19 8.43 -1.81
CA CYS A 462 6.80 7.21 -1.24
C CYS A 462 7.66 7.43 0.01
N ARG A 463 8.19 8.64 0.26
CA ARG A 463 9.02 8.92 1.46
C ARG A 463 8.26 8.90 2.80
N ARG A 464 6.92 8.94 2.78
CA ARG A 464 6.09 9.00 3.99
C ARG A 464 5.76 7.63 4.59
N THR A 465 6.08 6.53 3.91
CA THR A 465 5.88 5.16 4.39
C THR A 465 7.12 4.70 5.15
N ARG A 466 7.05 4.69 6.49
CA ARG A 466 8.07 4.08 7.36
C ARG A 466 8.02 2.54 7.26
N GLY A 467 8.31 1.99 6.08
CA GLY A 467 8.49 0.54 5.84
C GLY A 467 7.22 -0.33 5.79
N ALA A 468 6.05 0.17 6.22
CA ALA A 468 4.78 -0.53 6.02
C ALA A 468 4.21 -0.18 4.65
N ALA A 469 3.83 -1.19 3.85
CA ALA A 469 3.10 -0.96 2.62
C ALA A 469 1.74 -0.32 2.95
N PRO A 470 1.36 0.77 2.25
CA PRO A 470 0.07 1.38 2.47
C PRO A 470 -1.04 0.46 1.93
N VAL A 471 -2.11 0.33 2.68
CA VAL A 471 -3.23 -0.55 2.33
C VAL A 471 -4.25 0.26 1.55
N ARG A 472 -4.59 -0.20 0.34
CA ARG A 472 -5.64 0.37 -0.49
C ARG A 472 -7.00 0.06 0.15
N ARG A 473 -7.85 1.07 0.30
CA ARG A 473 -9.21 0.91 0.82
C ARG A 473 -10.20 1.63 -0.07
N ASP A 474 -11.22 0.92 -0.52
CA ASP A 474 -12.24 1.46 -1.42
C ASP A 474 -13.30 2.21 -0.58
N ILE A 475 -13.50 3.52 -0.86
CA ILE A 475 -14.52 4.34 -0.20
C ILE A 475 -15.77 4.39 -1.09
N THR A 476 -16.67 3.42 -0.90
CA THR A 476 -17.88 3.28 -1.71
C THR A 476 -19.15 3.75 -1.00
N SER A 477 -19.14 3.94 0.33
CA SER A 477 -20.29 4.43 1.08
C SER A 477 -19.91 5.10 2.40
N THR A 478 -20.85 5.84 2.98
CA THR A 478 -20.71 6.52 4.28
C THR A 478 -20.52 5.55 5.45
N ALA A 479 -21.02 4.30 5.34
CA ALA A 479 -20.95 3.30 6.40
C ALA A 479 -19.56 2.65 6.57
N ILE A 480 -18.63 2.88 5.64
CA ILE A 480 -17.32 2.22 5.67
C ILE A 480 -16.51 2.71 6.88
N PRO A 481 -15.94 1.79 7.68
CA PRO A 481 -15.19 2.16 8.87
C PRO A 481 -13.88 2.87 8.51
N LEU A 482 -13.46 3.82 9.35
CA LEU A 482 -12.19 4.50 9.19
C LEU A 482 -11.00 3.54 9.41
N PRO A 483 -9.87 3.74 8.71
CA PRO A 483 -8.70 2.90 8.86
C PRO A 483 -8.10 3.02 10.26
N LYS A 484 -7.59 1.90 10.79
CA LYS A 484 -6.92 1.89 12.10
C LYS A 484 -5.68 2.79 12.09
N ASN A 485 -4.88 2.72 11.02
CA ASN A 485 -3.70 3.56 10.82
C ASN A 485 -3.97 4.63 9.75
N TRP A 486 -4.44 5.80 10.20
CA TRP A 486 -4.77 6.94 9.33
C TRP A 486 -3.58 7.43 8.51
N LYS A 487 -2.38 7.47 9.12
CA LYS A 487 -1.16 7.92 8.43
C LYS A 487 -0.75 6.99 7.29
N ASN A 488 -0.90 5.67 7.48
CA ASN A 488 -0.60 4.70 6.43
C ASN A 488 -1.66 4.74 5.31
N PHE A 489 -2.93 4.95 5.65
CA PHE A 489 -4.00 5.13 4.67
C PHE A 489 -3.74 6.34 3.77
N LEU A 490 -3.43 7.50 4.36
CA LEU A 490 -3.08 8.73 3.63
C LEU A 490 -1.71 8.68 2.94
N ALA A 491 -0.94 7.59 3.05
CA ALA A 491 0.32 7.48 2.32
C ALA A 491 0.11 7.07 0.85
N LEU A 492 -1.01 6.40 0.53
CA LEU A 492 -1.33 6.01 -0.84
C LEU A 492 -2.07 7.14 -1.57
N GLY A 493 -1.58 7.52 -2.75
CA GLY A 493 -2.22 8.57 -3.57
C GLY A 493 -3.66 8.24 -3.94
N GLU A 494 -3.94 6.98 -4.31
CA GLU A 494 -5.30 6.52 -4.66
C GLU A 494 -6.30 6.69 -3.51
N ASN A 495 -5.89 6.38 -2.27
CA ASN A 495 -6.74 6.56 -1.09
C ASN A 495 -7.08 8.04 -0.86
N LYS A 496 -6.13 8.94 -1.11
CA LYS A 496 -6.38 10.38 -1.01
C LYS A 496 -7.30 10.87 -2.12
N ALA A 497 -7.16 10.35 -3.33
CA ALA A 497 -8.02 10.66 -4.47
C ALA A 497 -9.47 10.27 -4.17
N ASP A 498 -9.68 9.04 -3.70
CA ASP A 498 -11.01 8.56 -3.30
C ASP A 498 -11.59 9.35 -2.13
N LEU A 499 -10.75 9.71 -1.15
CA LEU A 499 -11.21 10.54 -0.03
C LEU A 499 -11.62 11.93 -0.49
N ALA A 500 -10.83 12.57 -1.35
CA ALA A 500 -11.16 13.88 -1.94
C ALA A 500 -12.47 13.80 -2.73
N ARG A 501 -12.67 12.74 -3.51
CA ARG A 501 -13.91 12.48 -4.25
C ARG A 501 -15.11 12.28 -3.36
N PHE A 502 -14.98 11.41 -2.37
CA PHE A 502 -16.04 11.16 -1.40
C PHE A 502 -16.43 12.45 -0.66
N LEU A 503 -15.46 13.20 -0.12
CA LEU A 503 -15.75 14.47 0.57
C LEU A 503 -16.36 15.52 -0.36
N SER A 504 -15.91 15.59 -1.62
CA SER A 504 -16.49 16.51 -2.61
C SER A 504 -17.96 16.19 -2.87
N GLN A 505 -18.31 14.90 -2.99
CA GLN A 505 -19.69 14.46 -3.19
C GLN A 505 -20.56 14.76 -1.98
N GLU A 506 -20.09 14.48 -0.76
CA GLU A 506 -20.83 14.76 0.47
C GLU A 506 -21.04 16.27 0.69
N VAL A 507 -20.03 17.10 0.37
CA VAL A 507 -20.17 18.57 0.41
C VAL A 507 -21.25 19.03 -0.58
N LEU A 508 -21.23 18.55 -1.83
CA LEU A 508 -22.21 18.98 -2.84
C LEU A 508 -23.64 18.53 -2.53
N GLN A 509 -23.83 17.50 -1.70
CA GLN A 509 -25.14 17.05 -1.23
C GLN A 509 -25.63 17.80 0.01
N HIS A 510 -24.77 18.56 0.68
CA HIS A 510 -25.11 19.29 1.89
C HIS A 510 -25.71 20.66 1.57
N VAL A 511 -26.69 21.08 2.41
CA VAL A 511 -27.34 22.39 2.29
C VAL A 511 -26.60 23.41 3.16
N PHE A 512 -25.79 24.25 2.51
CA PHE A 512 -25.08 25.36 3.16
C PHE A 512 -25.96 26.62 3.13
N ASN A 513 -26.73 26.86 4.20
CA ASN A 513 -27.57 28.05 4.31
C ASN A 513 -26.72 29.33 4.16
N ASP A 514 -27.04 30.15 3.15
CA ASP A 514 -26.41 31.43 2.83
C ASP A 514 -24.89 31.40 2.52
N ILE A 515 -24.31 30.23 2.26
CA ILE A 515 -22.89 30.09 1.86
C ILE A 515 -22.85 29.28 0.57
N GLU A 516 -22.32 29.89 -0.49
CA GLU A 516 -21.99 29.16 -1.70
C GLU A 516 -20.69 28.37 -1.49
N VAL A 517 -20.69 27.07 -1.75
CA VAL A 517 -19.49 26.23 -1.69
C VAL A 517 -19.15 25.70 -3.06
N VAL A 518 -17.96 26.05 -3.56
CA VAL A 518 -17.42 25.57 -4.83
C VAL A 518 -16.37 24.50 -4.55
N VAL A 519 -16.42 23.37 -5.25
CA VAL A 519 -15.47 22.27 -5.09
C VAL A 519 -14.77 21.98 -6.42
N SER A 520 -13.44 21.86 -6.37
CA SER A 520 -12.59 21.60 -7.54
C SER A 520 -11.46 20.62 -7.22
N GLY A 521 -11.02 19.86 -8.22
CA GLY A 521 -9.94 18.86 -8.09
C GLY A 521 -10.35 17.52 -7.45
N GLY A 522 -11.39 17.48 -6.61
CA GLY A 522 -11.83 16.22 -5.99
C GLY A 522 -12.77 15.38 -6.85
N LEU A 523 -13.29 15.87 -7.98
CA LEU A 523 -14.39 15.24 -8.72
C LEU A 523 -13.94 14.12 -9.68
N ILE A 524 -14.86 13.51 -10.43
CA ILE A 524 -14.51 12.37 -11.30
C ILE A 524 -13.61 12.82 -12.45
N HIS A 525 -14.06 13.80 -13.24
CA HIS A 525 -13.25 14.33 -14.33
C HIS A 525 -12.32 15.45 -13.83
N GLU A 526 -11.22 15.63 -14.53
CA GLU A 526 -10.13 16.51 -14.09
C GLU A 526 -10.51 17.99 -14.07
N GLU A 527 -11.27 18.41 -15.07
CA GLU A 527 -11.73 19.79 -15.23
C GLU A 527 -13.05 20.06 -14.49
N ASP A 528 -13.65 19.06 -13.86
CA ASP A 528 -14.93 19.22 -13.17
C ASP A 528 -14.80 20.22 -12.01
N VAL A 529 -15.68 21.22 -12.03
CA VAL A 529 -15.94 22.15 -10.93
C VAL A 529 -17.43 22.22 -10.72
N ARG A 530 -17.86 22.21 -9.45
CA ARG A 530 -19.28 22.28 -9.09
C ARG A 530 -19.47 23.23 -7.93
N SER A 531 -20.58 23.96 -7.97
CA SER A 531 -21.05 24.79 -6.87
C SER A 531 -22.28 24.14 -6.22
N THR A 532 -22.48 24.41 -4.93
CA THR A 532 -23.75 24.13 -4.24
C THR A 532 -24.88 25.06 -4.71
N ASN A 533 -24.55 26.17 -5.38
CA ASN A 533 -25.52 27.01 -6.09
C ASN A 533 -25.57 26.62 -7.58
N PRO A 534 -26.68 26.03 -8.07
CA PRO A 534 -26.80 25.62 -9.47
C PRO A 534 -26.76 26.76 -10.49
N GLU A 535 -27.06 28.00 -10.08
CA GLU A 535 -27.11 29.18 -10.96
C GLU A 535 -25.74 29.83 -11.16
N SER A 536 -24.74 29.49 -10.34
CA SER A 536 -23.42 30.09 -10.42
C SER A 536 -22.61 29.56 -11.61
N ASP A 537 -22.11 30.48 -12.45
CA ASP A 537 -21.17 30.13 -13.50
C ASP A 537 -19.75 29.94 -12.92
N VAL A 538 -19.31 28.69 -12.85
CA VAL A 538 -17.97 28.30 -12.40
C VAL A 538 -17.10 27.75 -13.54
N SER A 539 -17.51 27.96 -14.79
CA SER A 539 -16.82 27.40 -15.97
C SER A 539 -15.39 27.89 -16.14
N SER A 540 -15.10 29.14 -15.73
CA SER A 540 -13.75 29.73 -15.74
C SER A 540 -12.76 29.01 -14.81
N LEU A 541 -13.25 28.24 -13.84
CA LEU A 541 -12.45 27.51 -12.86
C LEU A 541 -12.15 26.07 -13.28
N ALA A 542 -12.70 25.62 -14.41
CA ALA A 542 -12.48 24.30 -14.97
C ALA A 542 -11.01 24.12 -15.40
N ALA A 543 -10.25 23.31 -14.66
CA ALA A 543 -8.79 23.35 -14.71
C ALA A 543 -8.09 21.99 -14.63
N THR A 544 -7.04 21.83 -15.43
CA THR A 544 -6.21 20.61 -15.53
C THR A 544 -5.02 20.62 -14.57
N HIS A 545 -5.12 21.33 -13.45
CA HIS A 545 -4.05 21.40 -12.46
C HIS A 545 -3.90 20.08 -11.71
N GLU A 546 -2.68 19.58 -11.53
CA GLU A 546 -2.44 18.43 -10.65
C GLU A 546 -2.55 18.81 -9.17
N GLU A 547 -2.09 19.99 -8.76
CA GLU A 547 -1.94 20.35 -7.35
C GLU A 547 -2.99 21.37 -6.90
N ALA A 548 -3.45 21.25 -5.66
CA ALA A 548 -4.24 22.29 -5.02
C ALA A 548 -3.46 23.62 -4.97
N ASP A 549 -2.15 23.57 -4.77
CA ASP A 549 -1.28 24.76 -4.66
C ASP A 549 -1.39 25.70 -5.86
N THR A 550 -1.31 25.16 -7.08
CA THR A 550 -1.44 25.97 -8.29
C THR A 550 -2.90 26.29 -8.60
N ARG A 551 -3.84 25.39 -8.24
CA ARG A 551 -5.28 25.62 -8.41
C ARG A 551 -5.78 26.78 -7.53
N VAL A 552 -5.19 26.97 -6.34
CA VAL A 552 -5.46 28.14 -5.47
C VAL A 552 -5.17 29.44 -6.20
N VAL A 553 -4.08 29.52 -6.98
CA VAL A 553 -3.73 30.72 -7.75
C VAL A 553 -4.79 31.00 -8.81
N LEU A 554 -5.22 29.98 -9.55
CA LEU A 554 -6.25 30.13 -10.57
C LEU A 554 -7.57 30.68 -9.98
N HIS A 555 -8.03 30.10 -8.86
CA HIS A 555 -9.23 30.55 -8.17
C HIS A 555 -9.08 31.97 -7.60
N ALA A 556 -7.88 32.34 -7.12
CA ALA A 556 -7.62 33.70 -6.64
C ALA A 556 -7.58 34.73 -7.78
N VAL A 557 -7.08 34.37 -8.97
CA VAL A 557 -7.05 35.24 -10.15
C VAL A 557 -8.44 35.48 -10.73
N HIS A 558 -9.32 34.47 -10.71
CA HIS A 558 -10.69 34.55 -11.23
C HIS A 558 -11.75 34.90 -10.17
N SER A 559 -11.31 35.36 -9.00
CA SER A 559 -12.21 35.79 -7.94
C SER A 559 -12.64 37.23 -8.16
N ASP A 560 -13.94 37.50 -8.04
CA ASP A 560 -14.49 38.87 -8.07
C ASP A 560 -14.47 39.55 -6.69
N ALA A 561 -14.04 38.86 -5.64
CA ALA A 561 -13.98 39.40 -4.29
C ALA A 561 -12.83 40.39 -4.10
N ASP A 562 -13.08 41.51 -3.41
CA ASP A 562 -12.03 42.46 -3.03
C ASP A 562 -11.06 41.90 -1.99
N ASN A 563 -11.55 41.01 -1.12
CA ASN A 563 -10.80 40.41 -0.02
C ASN A 563 -10.76 38.88 -0.13
N ILE A 564 -9.61 38.30 -0.46
CA ILE A 564 -9.44 36.84 -0.49
C ILE A 564 -8.72 36.39 0.77
N VAL A 565 -9.25 35.36 1.41
CA VAL A 565 -8.59 34.66 2.53
C VAL A 565 -8.30 33.23 2.12
N ILE A 566 -7.05 32.81 2.23
CA ILE A 566 -6.57 31.50 1.79
C ILE A 566 -6.15 30.69 3.01
N MET A 567 -6.84 29.58 3.27
CA MET A 567 -6.50 28.63 4.31
C MET A 567 -5.65 27.51 3.73
N ALA A 568 -4.34 27.64 3.89
CA ALA A 568 -3.35 26.68 3.42
C ALA A 568 -2.20 26.54 4.43
N ARG A 569 -1.49 25.40 4.38
CA ARG A 569 -0.30 25.18 5.21
C ARG A 569 1.00 25.11 4.43
N ASP A 570 0.95 24.88 3.11
CA ASP A 570 2.16 24.80 2.32
C ASP A 570 2.78 26.18 2.09
N THR A 571 4.10 26.24 2.18
CA THR A 571 4.88 27.44 1.90
C THR A 571 4.89 27.77 0.41
N ASP A 572 4.73 26.75 -0.44
CA ASP A 572 4.74 26.92 -1.91
C ASP A 572 3.59 27.85 -2.34
N ILE A 573 2.40 27.73 -1.71
CA ILE A 573 1.26 28.62 -1.92
C ILE A 573 1.61 30.08 -1.61
N CYS A 574 2.30 30.36 -0.49
CA CYS A 574 2.68 31.74 -0.14
C CYS A 574 3.53 32.38 -1.25
N LEU A 575 4.49 31.64 -1.80
CA LEU A 575 5.40 32.16 -2.83
C LEU A 575 4.70 32.30 -4.18
N LEU A 576 3.79 31.38 -4.51
CA LEU A 576 2.91 31.46 -5.67
C LEU A 576 2.01 32.70 -5.63
N LEU A 577 1.40 32.99 -4.47
CA LEU A 577 0.57 34.16 -4.29
C LEU A 577 1.35 35.46 -4.42
N ILE A 578 2.58 35.53 -3.88
CA ILE A 578 3.46 36.71 -4.03
C ILE A 578 3.81 36.94 -5.51
N HIS A 579 4.12 35.88 -6.24
CA HIS A 579 4.54 35.99 -7.63
C HIS A 579 3.38 36.39 -8.56
N HIS A 580 2.19 35.83 -8.39
CA HIS A 580 1.02 36.10 -9.26
C HIS A 580 0.09 37.20 -8.73
N PHE A 581 0.48 37.94 -7.69
CA PHE A 581 -0.36 38.96 -7.07
C PHE A 581 -0.81 40.04 -8.05
N ASP A 582 0.03 40.40 -9.01
CA ASP A 582 -0.25 41.40 -10.05
C ASP A 582 -1.32 40.96 -11.07
N LYS A 583 -1.64 39.66 -11.13
CA LYS A 583 -2.68 39.08 -11.97
C LYS A 583 -4.03 38.98 -11.27
N MET A 584 -4.08 39.18 -9.95
CA MET A 584 -5.31 39.13 -9.17
C MET A 584 -6.02 40.48 -9.22
N THR A 585 -7.35 40.47 -9.29
CA THR A 585 -8.21 41.67 -9.22
C THR A 585 -8.38 42.17 -7.77
N SER A 586 -8.24 41.27 -6.79
CA SER A 586 -8.45 41.54 -5.38
C SER A 586 -7.42 42.50 -4.78
N SER A 587 -7.92 43.51 -4.06
CA SER A 587 -7.07 44.50 -3.38
C SER A 587 -6.35 43.93 -2.15
N LYS A 588 -6.94 42.95 -1.46
CA LYS A 588 -6.37 42.34 -0.26
C LYS A 588 -6.39 40.83 -0.33
N VAL A 589 -5.20 40.24 -0.32
CA VAL A 589 -5.02 38.78 -0.23
C VAL A 589 -4.36 38.45 1.09
N TRP A 590 -4.98 37.53 1.84
CA TRP A 590 -4.54 37.05 3.14
C TRP A 590 -4.29 35.55 3.09
N MET A 591 -3.16 35.10 3.63
CA MET A 591 -2.92 33.67 3.86
C MET A 591 -3.01 33.37 5.36
N MET A 592 -3.93 32.49 5.74
CA MET A 592 -4.08 32.03 7.11
C MET A 592 -2.95 31.06 7.47
N SER A 593 -2.27 31.33 8.58
CA SER A 593 -1.20 30.50 9.13
C SER A 593 -1.39 30.27 10.63
N GLY A 594 -0.62 29.32 11.19
CA GLY A 594 -0.64 28.98 12.61
C GLY A 594 -1.74 28.01 13.01
N THR A 595 -1.89 27.80 14.33
CA THR A 595 -2.90 26.88 14.89
C THR A 595 -4.17 27.63 15.26
N ALA A 596 -5.26 26.94 15.61
CA ALA A 596 -6.47 27.60 16.10
C ALA A 596 -6.23 28.48 17.35
N LYS A 597 -5.18 28.19 18.14
CA LYS A 597 -4.80 28.97 19.33
C LYS A 597 -3.85 30.13 19.03
N GLU A 598 -3.06 30.02 17.98
CA GLU A 598 -2.07 31.02 17.55
C GLU A 598 -2.26 31.31 16.06
N ARG A 599 -3.46 31.78 15.71
CA ARG A 599 -3.81 32.08 14.33
C ARG A 599 -3.13 33.38 13.92
N LYS A 600 -2.53 33.39 12.72
CA LYS A 600 -1.94 34.58 12.11
C LYS A 600 -2.43 34.73 10.68
N TYR A 601 -2.67 35.96 10.26
CA TYR A 601 -3.02 36.29 8.89
C TYR A 601 -1.82 36.99 8.25
N LEU A 602 -1.33 36.40 7.16
CA LEU A 602 -0.20 36.92 6.41
C LEU A 602 -0.74 37.83 5.28
N PRO A 603 -0.49 39.16 5.31
CA PRO A 603 -0.94 40.06 4.25
C PRO A 603 -0.03 39.96 3.04
N ILE A 604 -0.42 39.17 2.04
CA ILE A 604 0.36 39.00 0.79
C ILE A 604 0.51 40.34 0.07
N HIS A 605 -0.55 41.15 0.05
CA HIS A 605 -0.56 42.48 -0.55
C HIS A 605 0.49 43.43 0.08
N GLU A 606 0.68 43.42 1.40
CA GLU A 606 1.74 44.21 2.05
C GLU A 606 3.13 43.66 1.79
N ILE A 607 3.31 42.33 1.81
CA ILE A 607 4.59 41.69 1.44
C ILE A 607 5.00 42.09 0.02
N CYS A 608 4.04 42.09 -0.92
CA CYS A 608 4.28 42.50 -2.30
C CYS A 608 4.67 43.97 -2.45
N ASN A 609 4.28 44.84 -1.52
CA ASN A 609 4.67 46.26 -1.50
C ASN A 609 6.09 46.47 -1.00
N ILE A 610 6.57 45.62 -0.08
CA ILE A 610 7.93 45.71 0.48
C ILE A 610 8.96 45.02 -0.41
N LEU A 611 8.61 43.88 -1.01
CA LEU A 611 9.55 43.10 -1.81
C LEU A 611 9.87 43.80 -3.16
N PRO A 612 11.16 44.03 -3.47
CA PRO A 612 11.61 44.48 -4.80
C PRO A 612 11.03 43.66 -5.95
N ASN A 613 10.61 44.33 -7.03
CA ASN A 613 10.02 43.68 -8.21
C ASN A 613 10.90 42.58 -8.81
N VAL A 614 12.22 42.76 -8.83
CA VAL A 614 13.17 41.76 -9.34
C VAL A 614 13.18 40.49 -8.47
N GLN A 615 13.04 40.63 -7.15
CA GLN A 615 12.94 39.49 -6.23
C GLN A 615 11.60 38.77 -6.39
N LYS A 616 10.48 39.51 -6.48
CA LYS A 616 9.14 38.94 -6.71
C LYS A 616 9.09 38.12 -8.01
N LYS A 617 9.62 38.68 -9.10
CA LYS A 617 9.70 38.00 -10.39
C LYS A 617 10.45 36.67 -10.31
N ASN A 618 11.59 36.63 -9.61
CA ASN A 618 12.46 35.45 -9.57
C ASN A 618 12.27 34.57 -8.30
N ILE A 619 11.23 34.80 -7.49
CA ILE A 619 11.06 34.13 -6.20
C ILE A 619 10.79 32.63 -6.35
N LEU A 620 10.03 32.25 -7.37
CA LEU A 620 9.72 30.86 -7.71
C LEU A 620 10.98 30.12 -8.16
N ALA A 621 11.77 30.75 -9.03
CA ALA A 621 13.07 30.25 -9.47
C ALA A 621 14.02 30.04 -8.29
N PHE A 622 14.15 31.03 -7.40
CA PHE A 622 14.92 30.92 -6.17
C PHE A 622 14.49 29.74 -5.30
N HIS A 623 13.17 29.58 -5.11
CA HIS A 623 12.62 28.51 -4.28
C HIS A 623 12.90 27.12 -4.86
N ALA A 624 12.78 26.96 -6.18
CA ALA A 624 13.08 25.72 -6.88
C ALA A 624 14.57 25.36 -6.80
N VAL A 625 15.49 26.29 -7.10
CA VAL A 625 16.94 25.99 -7.13
C VAL A 625 17.52 25.72 -5.75
N THR A 626 16.94 26.30 -4.70
CA THR A 626 17.34 26.05 -3.29
C THR A 626 16.62 24.85 -2.65
N GLY A 627 15.73 24.19 -3.39
CA GLY A 627 15.05 22.96 -3.00
C GLY A 627 13.59 23.16 -2.61
N CYS A 628 12.70 22.40 -3.24
CA CYS A 628 11.26 22.30 -2.95
C CYS A 628 10.82 20.83 -2.86
N ASP A 629 9.55 20.50 -3.12
CA ASP A 629 9.07 19.11 -3.05
C ASP A 629 9.55 18.20 -4.18
N SER A 630 9.89 18.77 -5.34
CA SER A 630 10.32 18.06 -6.55
C SER A 630 11.79 18.31 -6.91
N THR A 631 12.48 19.19 -6.19
CA THR A 631 13.89 19.53 -6.41
C THR A 631 14.68 19.38 -5.11
N SER A 632 16.00 19.20 -5.21
CA SER A 632 16.79 18.97 -4.00
C SER A 632 17.13 20.25 -3.24
N HIS A 633 17.10 20.15 -1.92
CA HIS A 633 17.83 21.05 -1.02
C HIS A 633 19.35 20.89 -1.19
N LEU A 634 20.09 21.99 -0.99
CA LEU A 634 21.55 21.99 -0.97
C LEU A 634 22.06 21.63 0.44
N ALA A 635 22.79 20.53 0.59
CA ALA A 635 23.07 19.91 1.89
C ALA A 635 23.60 20.84 2.99
N THR A 636 24.46 21.82 2.65
CA THR A 636 25.11 22.73 3.61
C THR A 636 24.62 24.18 3.53
N ILE A 637 23.71 24.50 2.61
CA ILE A 637 23.23 25.86 2.38
C ILE A 637 21.77 25.95 2.81
N THR A 638 21.52 26.73 3.86
CA THR A 638 20.15 26.99 4.31
C THR A 638 19.46 28.00 3.41
N LYS A 639 18.13 27.91 3.27
CA LYS A 639 17.34 28.92 2.52
C LYS A 639 17.55 30.34 3.05
N LYS A 640 17.73 30.52 4.37
CA LYS A 640 18.09 31.81 4.97
C LYS A 640 19.44 32.34 4.48
N ALA A 641 20.45 31.48 4.36
CA ALA A 641 21.75 31.87 3.82
C ALA A 641 21.68 32.20 2.32
N ALA A 642 20.90 31.42 1.56
CA ALA A 642 20.67 31.69 0.15
C ALA A 642 19.89 33.01 -0.07
N TRP A 643 18.86 33.27 0.74
CA TRP A 643 18.06 34.50 0.67
C TRP A 643 18.90 35.77 0.86
N LYS A 644 19.87 35.74 1.78
CA LYS A 644 20.82 36.86 1.97
C LYS A 644 21.63 37.19 0.71
N ASN A 645 21.88 36.20 -0.15
CA ASN A 645 22.58 36.39 -1.43
C ASN A 645 21.62 36.61 -2.61
N PHE A 646 20.30 36.46 -2.39
CA PHE A 646 19.26 36.71 -3.37
C PHE A 646 18.84 38.19 -3.29
N ASN A 647 19.71 39.11 -3.70
CA ASN A 647 19.40 40.53 -3.81
C ASN A 647 20.05 41.17 -5.05
N GLY A 648 19.57 42.35 -5.45
CA GLY A 648 20.14 43.13 -6.56
C GLY A 648 20.31 42.33 -7.84
N THR A 649 21.52 42.38 -8.42
CA THR A 649 21.88 41.69 -9.66
C THR A 649 21.96 40.17 -9.54
N ALA A 650 22.11 39.62 -8.33
CA ALA A 650 22.15 38.17 -8.13
C ALA A 650 20.79 37.52 -8.39
N CYS A 651 19.68 38.23 -8.17
CA CYS A 651 18.33 37.73 -8.50
C CYS A 651 18.14 37.57 -10.01
N GLN A 652 18.73 38.47 -10.80
CA GLN A 652 18.63 38.48 -12.26
C GLN A 652 19.35 37.29 -12.91
N LEU A 653 20.29 36.65 -12.18
CA LEU A 653 20.92 35.42 -12.65
C LEU A 653 19.92 34.26 -12.82
N LEU A 654 18.76 34.34 -12.17
CA LEU A 654 17.69 33.35 -12.28
C LEU A 654 16.63 33.74 -13.34
N ASP A 655 16.79 34.87 -14.04
CA ASP A 655 15.85 35.29 -15.08
C ASP A 655 15.71 34.20 -16.16
N ASN A 656 14.47 34.03 -16.63
CA ASN A 656 14.05 33.07 -17.66
C ASN A 656 14.10 31.59 -17.23
N LEU A 657 14.43 31.28 -15.97
CA LEU A 657 14.22 29.93 -15.45
C LEU A 657 12.71 29.69 -15.30
N GLY A 658 12.17 28.73 -16.06
CA GLY A 658 10.73 28.44 -16.15
C GLY A 658 10.09 28.82 -17.49
N HIS A 659 10.77 29.65 -18.30
CA HIS A 659 10.31 30.05 -19.63
C HIS A 659 10.95 29.19 -20.72
N SER A 660 10.12 28.59 -21.57
CA SER A 660 10.60 27.78 -22.70
C SER A 660 10.89 28.67 -23.92
N PRO A 661 12.03 28.50 -24.62
CA PRO A 661 13.07 27.50 -24.39
C PRO A 661 14.13 27.93 -23.35
N LEU A 662 14.65 26.97 -22.59
CA LEU A 662 15.76 27.19 -21.65
C LEU A 662 17.10 27.37 -22.38
N THR A 663 17.55 28.63 -22.52
CA THR A 663 18.78 28.98 -23.25
C THR A 663 20.06 28.55 -22.52
N PRO A 664 21.18 28.31 -23.23
CA PRO A 664 22.48 28.05 -22.60
C PRO A 664 22.95 29.16 -21.66
N SER A 665 22.67 30.43 -21.99
CA SER A 665 23.02 31.57 -21.14
C SER A 665 22.24 31.56 -19.82
N SER A 666 20.93 31.27 -19.86
CA SER A 666 20.11 31.12 -18.65
C SER A 666 20.59 29.97 -17.76
N LYS A 667 21.02 28.84 -18.34
CA LYS A 667 21.62 27.73 -17.59
C LYS A 667 22.91 28.16 -16.89
N ALA A 668 23.81 28.81 -17.62
CA ALA A 668 25.08 29.29 -17.07
C ALA A 668 24.88 30.33 -15.95
N ASN A 669 23.92 31.25 -16.12
CA ASN A 669 23.59 32.23 -15.09
C ASN A 669 23.02 31.57 -13.82
N ALA A 670 22.11 30.61 -13.97
CA ALA A 670 21.53 29.89 -12.84
C ALA A 670 22.55 28.99 -12.13
N GLU A 671 23.47 28.36 -12.88
CA GLU A 671 24.61 27.62 -12.32
C GLU A 671 25.52 28.55 -11.52
N LYS A 672 25.88 29.70 -12.10
CA LYS A 672 26.67 30.74 -11.42
C LYS A 672 26.00 31.17 -10.12
N PHE A 673 24.69 31.39 -10.11
CA PHE A 673 23.97 31.73 -8.87
C PHE A 673 24.15 30.65 -7.79
N LEU A 674 23.90 29.37 -8.13
CA LEU A 674 24.03 28.25 -7.20
C LEU A 674 25.45 28.07 -6.67
N VAL A 675 26.45 28.20 -7.54
CA VAL A 675 27.87 28.08 -7.20
C VAL A 675 28.29 29.18 -6.22
N GLN A 676 27.87 30.43 -6.45
CA GLN A 676 28.19 31.56 -5.59
C GLN A 676 27.65 31.39 -4.15
N LEU A 677 26.62 30.56 -3.94
CA LEU A 677 26.12 30.24 -2.59
C LEU A 677 27.15 29.48 -1.73
N TYR A 678 28.12 28.80 -2.35
CA TYR A 678 29.22 28.11 -1.66
C TYR A 678 30.36 29.06 -1.23
N LYS A 679 30.19 30.38 -1.41
CA LYS A 679 31.17 31.42 -1.02
C LYS A 679 32.53 31.25 -1.68
N VAL A 680 32.54 30.83 -2.95
CA VAL A 680 33.70 30.80 -3.82
C VAL A 680 34.04 32.20 -4.34
N ASN A 681 35.14 32.34 -5.09
CA ASN A 681 35.50 33.63 -5.67
C ASN A 681 34.46 34.09 -6.71
N LYS A 682 34.31 35.41 -6.92
CA LYS A 682 33.24 35.98 -7.77
C LYS A 682 33.37 35.64 -9.27
N ASP A 683 34.57 35.30 -9.71
CA ASP A 683 34.94 34.87 -11.06
C ASP A 683 34.55 33.42 -11.34
N VAL A 684 34.41 32.59 -10.30
CA VAL A 684 33.99 31.19 -10.44
C VAL A 684 32.53 31.09 -10.86
N SER A 685 32.26 30.38 -11.95
CA SER A 685 30.92 30.32 -12.55
C SER A 685 30.39 28.92 -12.82
N SER A 686 31.23 27.89 -12.65
CA SER A 686 30.86 26.49 -12.86
C SER A 686 30.99 25.66 -11.57
N GLY A 687 30.16 24.61 -11.47
CA GLY A 687 30.25 23.62 -10.39
C GLY A 687 31.61 22.94 -10.31
N ASP A 688 32.22 22.67 -11.47
CA ASP A 688 33.52 22.00 -11.56
C ASP A 688 34.66 22.86 -10.98
N GLU A 689 34.74 24.15 -11.35
CA GLU A 689 35.70 25.10 -10.79
C GLU A 689 35.51 25.29 -9.29
N ALA A 690 34.25 25.40 -8.85
CA ALA A 690 33.90 25.55 -7.44
C ALA A 690 34.28 24.32 -6.61
N ARG A 691 34.10 23.12 -7.17
CA ARG A 691 34.52 21.86 -6.53
C ARG A 691 36.03 21.82 -6.38
N TYR A 692 36.78 22.17 -7.44
CA TYR A 692 38.24 22.20 -7.39
C TYR A 692 38.75 23.17 -6.32
N GLN A 693 38.18 24.37 -6.24
CA GLN A 693 38.55 25.36 -5.21
C GLN A 693 38.27 24.85 -3.79
N LEU A 694 37.18 24.11 -3.58
CA LEU A 694 36.71 23.72 -2.24
C LEU A 694 37.22 22.34 -1.77
N PHE A 695 37.73 21.48 -2.66
CA PHE A 695 38.12 20.10 -2.34
C PHE A 695 39.12 19.97 -1.17
N GLY A 696 40.08 20.89 -1.08
CA GLY A 696 41.04 20.93 0.04
C GLY A 696 40.58 21.72 1.27
N VAL A 697 39.46 22.43 1.19
CA VAL A 697 38.99 23.38 2.21
C VAL A 697 37.87 22.76 3.06
N VAL A 698 36.95 22.04 2.45
CA VAL A 698 35.76 21.51 3.14
C VAL A 698 36.04 20.14 3.76
N LYS A 699 35.52 19.93 4.98
CA LYS A 699 35.77 18.70 5.75
C LYS A 699 34.77 17.58 5.49
N LYS A 700 33.61 17.92 4.91
CA LYS A 700 32.48 17.00 4.71
C LYS A 700 32.21 16.86 3.21
N PRO A 701 32.04 15.64 2.67
CA PRO A 701 31.72 15.44 1.25
C PRO A 701 30.45 16.17 0.80
N GLU A 702 29.44 16.26 1.66
CA GLU A 702 28.19 16.98 1.40
C GLU A 702 28.37 18.49 1.24
N ALA A 703 29.50 19.03 1.72
CA ALA A 703 29.84 20.44 1.62
C ALA A 703 30.49 20.82 0.29
N LEU A 704 30.88 19.85 -0.53
CA LEU A 704 31.34 20.11 -1.89
C LEU A 704 30.15 20.49 -2.77
N PRO A 705 30.29 21.48 -3.67
CA PRO A 705 29.25 21.74 -4.66
C PRO A 705 29.06 20.52 -5.57
N PRO A 706 27.87 20.32 -6.17
CA PRO A 706 27.71 19.30 -7.20
C PRO A 706 28.55 19.65 -8.45
N THR A 707 28.90 18.65 -9.24
CA THR A 707 29.56 18.89 -10.54
C THR A 707 28.66 19.69 -11.48
N SER A 708 29.22 20.31 -12.51
CA SER A 708 28.43 21.00 -13.55
C SER A 708 27.43 20.06 -14.23
N ASP A 709 27.77 18.78 -14.40
CA ASP A 709 26.83 17.77 -14.92
C ASP A 709 25.64 17.52 -13.97
N ALA A 710 25.89 17.32 -12.68
CA ALA A 710 24.84 17.12 -11.68
C ALA A 710 23.98 18.39 -11.48
N LEU A 711 24.61 19.57 -11.47
CA LEU A 711 23.93 20.87 -11.40
C LEU A 711 23.05 21.10 -12.62
N ARG A 712 23.51 20.78 -13.84
CA ARG A 712 22.71 20.89 -15.06
C ARG A 712 21.41 20.09 -14.96
N LEU A 713 21.46 18.84 -14.47
CA LEU A 713 20.26 18.02 -14.27
C LEU A 713 19.35 18.57 -13.17
N HIS A 714 19.92 19.08 -12.07
CA HIS A 714 19.16 19.77 -11.03
C HIS A 714 18.44 21.01 -11.57
N LEU A 715 19.12 21.83 -12.37
CA LEU A 715 18.57 23.01 -13.02
C LEU A 715 17.47 22.66 -14.02
N LEU A 716 17.58 21.56 -14.76
CA LEU A 716 16.50 21.08 -15.63
C LEU A 716 15.23 20.74 -14.83
N ARG A 717 15.38 20.06 -13.69
CA ARG A 717 14.24 19.78 -12.79
C ARG A 717 13.66 21.04 -12.17
N CYS A 718 14.52 22.00 -11.80
CA CYS A 718 14.08 23.30 -11.30
C CYS A 718 13.32 24.06 -12.38
N HIS A 719 13.82 24.09 -13.61
CA HIS A 719 13.17 24.71 -14.75
C HIS A 719 11.77 24.13 -14.99
N TYR A 720 11.65 22.81 -14.94
CA TYR A 720 10.36 22.12 -15.01
C TYR A 720 9.40 22.60 -13.92
N GLN A 721 9.83 22.58 -12.67
CA GLN A 721 8.96 22.97 -11.56
C GLN A 721 8.53 24.44 -11.64
N VAL A 722 9.45 25.33 -11.99
CA VAL A 722 9.16 26.76 -12.14
C VAL A 722 8.19 26.98 -13.30
N ASN A 723 8.35 26.28 -14.43
CA ASN A 723 7.42 26.36 -15.55
C ASN A 723 5.97 26.01 -15.15
N VAL A 724 5.79 24.97 -14.33
CA VAL A 724 4.47 24.61 -13.78
C VAL A 724 3.91 25.74 -12.91
N TRP A 725 4.74 26.35 -12.05
CA TRP A 725 4.33 27.44 -11.17
C TRP A 725 4.07 28.77 -11.89
N GLU A 726 4.86 29.12 -12.91
CA GLU A 726 4.68 30.29 -13.77
C GLU A 726 3.33 30.23 -14.49
N ASN A 727 2.88 29.03 -14.87
CA ASN A 727 1.61 28.82 -15.55
C ASN A 727 0.41 28.60 -14.61
N ALA A 728 0.57 28.78 -13.29
CA ALA A 728 -0.50 28.52 -12.31
C ALA A 728 -1.75 29.43 -12.43
N HIS A 729 -1.69 30.49 -13.23
CA HIS A 729 -2.81 31.39 -13.50
C HIS A 729 -3.62 30.98 -14.73
N HIS A 730 -3.13 30.02 -15.53
CA HIS A 730 -3.85 29.47 -16.69
C HIS A 730 -4.61 28.22 -16.28
N ALA A 731 -5.89 28.10 -16.64
CA ALA A 731 -6.69 26.93 -16.28
C ALA A 731 -6.15 25.61 -16.85
N ARG A 732 -5.50 25.66 -18.02
CA ARG A 732 -4.92 24.51 -18.71
C ARG A 732 -3.44 24.73 -18.98
N PRO A 733 -2.58 24.65 -17.95
CA PRO A 733 -1.16 24.91 -18.13
C PRO A 733 -0.55 23.83 -19.03
N GLU A 734 0.22 24.23 -20.03
CA GLU A 734 1.00 23.29 -20.83
C GLU A 734 2.17 22.79 -19.98
N VAL A 735 2.13 21.50 -19.62
CA VAL A 735 3.16 20.87 -18.80
C VAL A 735 4.16 20.19 -19.72
N MET A 736 5.44 20.52 -19.55
CA MET A 736 6.53 19.92 -20.31
C MET A 736 6.66 18.40 -20.03
N ASP A 737 7.35 17.67 -20.89
CA ASP A 737 7.65 16.24 -20.66
C ASP A 737 8.77 16.06 -19.61
N PRO A 738 8.52 15.41 -18.45
CA PRO A 738 9.53 15.20 -17.42
C PRO A 738 10.83 14.54 -17.89
N GLU A 739 10.78 13.61 -18.85
CA GLU A 739 11.98 12.86 -19.29
C GLU A 739 12.99 13.77 -19.99
N SER A 740 12.50 14.83 -20.62
CA SER A 740 13.31 15.88 -21.24
C SER A 740 13.98 16.82 -20.20
N TYR A 741 13.55 16.78 -18.93
CA TYR A 741 13.98 17.72 -17.87
C TYR A 741 14.58 17.03 -16.64
N GLY A 742 15.35 15.95 -16.84
CA GLY A 742 16.19 15.36 -15.79
C GLY A 742 15.49 14.32 -14.92
N TRP A 743 14.41 13.73 -15.44
CA TRP A 743 13.74 12.54 -14.90
C TRP A 743 13.84 11.38 -15.89
N ARG A 744 13.61 10.15 -15.42
CA ARG A 744 13.42 8.97 -16.26
C ARG A 744 12.26 8.15 -15.73
N LEU A 745 11.49 7.52 -16.60
CA LEU A 745 10.43 6.61 -16.18
C LEU A 745 10.99 5.22 -15.85
N HIS A 746 10.70 4.69 -14.66
CA HIS A 746 11.06 3.35 -14.24
C HIS A 746 9.92 2.72 -13.44
N GLN A 747 9.39 1.57 -13.89
CA GLN A 747 8.26 0.89 -13.23
C GLN A 747 7.06 1.82 -12.96
N ASP A 748 6.69 2.64 -13.94
CA ASP A 748 5.62 3.65 -13.86
C ASP A 748 5.84 4.80 -12.86
N GLU A 749 7.05 4.94 -12.30
CA GLU A 749 7.44 6.06 -11.46
C GLU A 749 8.56 6.89 -12.11
N TYR A 750 8.46 8.22 -11.98
CA TYR A 750 9.54 9.11 -12.39
C TYR A 750 10.62 9.17 -11.32
N ILE A 751 11.84 8.78 -11.70
CA ILE A 751 13.02 8.80 -10.83
C ILE A 751 13.97 9.90 -11.33
N PRO A 752 14.54 10.74 -10.46
CA PRO A 752 15.43 11.81 -10.88
C PRO A 752 16.75 11.23 -11.41
N ILE A 753 17.23 11.79 -12.52
CA ILE A 753 18.58 11.51 -13.02
C ILE A 753 19.54 12.44 -12.26
N LEU A 754 20.39 11.89 -11.40
CA LEU A 754 21.26 12.69 -10.52
C LEU A 754 22.56 13.15 -11.20
N MET A 755 23.12 12.31 -12.07
CA MET A 755 24.32 12.56 -12.86
C MET A 755 24.24 11.72 -14.14
N THR A 756 24.89 12.17 -15.21
CA THR A 756 25.11 11.39 -16.45
C THR A 756 26.54 10.91 -16.60
N LEU A 757 27.51 11.59 -15.98
CA LEU A 757 28.89 11.13 -15.94
C LEU A 757 29.04 9.97 -14.95
N GLU A 758 29.83 8.98 -15.33
CA GLU A 758 30.18 7.88 -14.41
C GLU A 758 30.98 8.43 -13.21
N PRO A 759 30.76 7.89 -11.99
CA PRO A 759 31.56 8.24 -10.83
C PRO A 759 33.06 8.02 -11.07
N VAL A 760 33.90 8.84 -10.42
CA VAL A 760 35.37 8.75 -10.45
C VAL A 760 35.92 7.31 -10.44
N PRO A 761 35.50 6.39 -9.55
CA PRO A 761 36.01 5.01 -9.55
C PRO A 761 35.85 4.22 -10.86
N LYS A 762 34.93 4.61 -11.74
CA LYS A 762 34.73 3.98 -13.05
C LYS A 762 35.33 4.79 -14.21
N ALA A 763 35.35 6.12 -14.09
CA ALA A 763 35.86 7.01 -15.13
C ALA A 763 37.39 7.17 -15.08
N CYS A 764 38.02 7.03 -13.91
CA CYS A 764 39.44 7.27 -13.73
C CYS A 764 40.25 5.96 -13.83
N THR A 765 41.05 5.84 -14.90
CA THR A 765 41.99 4.74 -15.09
C THR A 765 43.12 4.77 -14.05
N ASP A 766 43.49 5.96 -13.57
CA ASP A 766 44.66 6.18 -12.71
C ASP A 766 44.47 5.68 -11.27
N ILE A 767 43.28 5.23 -10.91
CA ILE A 767 42.97 4.58 -9.61
C ILE A 767 42.64 3.08 -9.75
N LEU A 768 42.81 2.51 -10.95
CA LEU A 768 42.62 1.08 -11.19
C LEU A 768 43.65 0.24 -10.44
N THR A 769 43.19 -0.89 -9.93
CA THR A 769 44.00 -1.93 -9.29
C THR A 769 43.94 -3.21 -10.10
N CYS A 770 45.04 -3.95 -10.20
CA CYS A 770 45.04 -5.25 -10.86
C CYS A 770 44.79 -6.40 -9.87
N ASN A 771 44.06 -7.42 -10.33
CA ASN A 771 43.86 -8.68 -9.61
C ASN A 771 44.78 -9.79 -10.14
N CYS A 772 45.99 -9.43 -10.58
CA CYS A 772 46.92 -10.38 -11.17
C CYS A 772 47.34 -11.45 -10.16
N LEU A 773 47.21 -12.72 -10.56
CA LEU A 773 47.75 -13.86 -9.82
C LEU A 773 49.24 -14.10 -10.13
N SER A 774 49.77 -13.47 -11.18
CA SER A 774 51.17 -13.52 -11.63
C SER A 774 51.91 -12.18 -11.40
N HIS A 775 53.21 -12.13 -11.66
CA HIS A 775 54.12 -11.01 -11.37
C HIS A 775 53.90 -9.70 -12.19
N CYS A 776 52.72 -9.48 -12.76
CA CYS A 776 52.36 -8.26 -13.50
C CYS A 776 53.27 -7.93 -14.70
N LEU A 777 53.89 -8.95 -15.32
CA LEU A 777 54.85 -8.80 -16.42
C LEU A 777 54.21 -8.58 -17.79
N THR A 778 52.98 -9.06 -18.00
CA THR A 778 52.32 -9.05 -19.31
C THR A 778 51.24 -7.97 -19.40
N THR A 779 50.80 -7.65 -20.62
CA THR A 779 49.68 -6.73 -20.89
C THR A 779 48.32 -7.25 -20.42
N MET A 780 48.27 -8.46 -19.86
CA MET A 780 47.11 -8.99 -19.12
C MET A 780 46.93 -8.28 -17.77
N CYS A 781 47.97 -7.63 -17.24
CA CYS A 781 47.86 -6.79 -16.06
C CYS A 781 47.22 -5.45 -16.42
N THR A 782 46.08 -5.13 -15.79
CA THR A 782 45.35 -3.88 -16.02
C THR A 782 46.20 -2.64 -15.75
N CYS A 783 47.06 -2.66 -14.72
CA CYS A 783 47.96 -1.54 -14.44
C CYS A 783 48.99 -1.36 -15.56
N LYS A 784 49.68 -2.45 -15.97
CA LYS A 784 50.69 -2.42 -17.03
C LYS A 784 50.09 -2.06 -18.39
N LYS A 785 48.90 -2.57 -18.71
CA LYS A 785 48.16 -2.24 -19.94
C LYS A 785 47.88 -0.74 -20.07
N ASN A 786 47.61 -0.06 -18.96
CA ASN A 786 47.35 1.38 -18.92
C ASN A 786 48.61 2.21 -18.60
N GLY A 787 49.81 1.61 -18.59
CA GLY A 787 51.06 2.30 -18.29
C GLY A 787 51.22 2.75 -16.83
N LEU A 788 50.39 2.26 -15.91
CA LEU A 788 50.32 2.69 -14.51
C LEU A 788 51.24 1.87 -13.61
N THR A 789 51.77 2.51 -12.57
CA THR A 789 52.46 1.82 -11.46
C THR A 789 51.45 0.97 -10.68
N CYS A 790 51.71 -0.31 -10.42
CA CYS A 790 50.93 -1.12 -9.50
C CYS A 790 50.98 -0.54 -8.08
N THR A 791 49.85 -0.49 -7.40
CA THR A 791 49.74 0.08 -6.05
C THR A 791 49.67 -1.00 -4.97
N LYS A 792 49.74 -0.61 -3.70
CA LYS A 792 49.57 -1.52 -2.54
C LYS A 792 48.20 -2.22 -2.50
N LEU A 793 47.21 -1.72 -3.23
CA LEU A 793 45.88 -2.32 -3.34
C LEU A 793 45.78 -3.41 -4.42
N CYS A 794 46.83 -3.59 -5.23
CA CYS A 794 46.89 -4.67 -6.22
C CYS A 794 47.14 -6.02 -5.52
N HIS A 795 46.50 -7.09 -6.01
CA HIS A 795 46.44 -8.39 -5.32
C HIS A 795 47.81 -8.99 -4.93
N ARG A 796 48.85 -8.78 -5.75
CA ARG A 796 50.24 -9.18 -5.46
C ARG A 796 51.24 -8.02 -5.52
N SER A 797 50.92 -6.91 -4.85
CA SER A 797 51.79 -5.70 -4.83
C SER A 797 53.24 -5.98 -4.37
N HIS A 798 53.44 -6.90 -3.43
CA HIS A 798 54.73 -7.26 -2.82
C HIS A 798 55.65 -8.11 -3.73
N GLN A 799 55.16 -8.65 -4.84
CA GLN A 799 55.92 -9.46 -5.81
C GLN A 799 55.75 -8.91 -7.24
N CYS A 800 55.48 -7.61 -7.36
CA CYS A 800 55.18 -6.96 -8.62
C CYS A 800 56.46 -6.67 -9.42
N LEU A 801 56.51 -7.12 -10.68
CA LEU A 801 57.59 -6.84 -11.63
C LEU A 801 57.11 -5.92 -12.77
N ASN A 802 56.16 -5.03 -12.46
CA ASN A 802 55.71 -4.02 -13.41
C ASN A 802 56.81 -2.97 -13.60
N SER A 803 57.31 -2.82 -14.83
CA SER A 803 58.40 -1.90 -15.18
C SER A 803 58.10 -0.44 -14.88
N SER A 804 56.82 -0.06 -14.75
CA SER A 804 56.44 1.29 -14.36
C SER A 804 56.66 1.59 -12.86
N ASN A 805 56.83 0.57 -11.99
CA ASN A 805 56.96 0.77 -10.54
C ASN A 805 58.33 1.26 -10.07
N GLY A 806 59.31 1.36 -10.98
CA GLY A 806 60.72 1.50 -10.63
C GLY A 806 61.39 0.15 -10.48
#